data_AF-A0AAW0QHU8-F1
#
_entry.id   AF-A0AAW0QHU8-F1
#
_cell.length_a   1.000
_cell.length_b   1.000
_cell.length_c   1.000
_cell.angle_alpha   90.00
_cell.angle_beta   90.00
_cell.angle_gamma   90.00
#
_symmetry.space_group_name_H-M   'P 1'
#
loop_
_entity.id
_entity.type
_entity.pdbx_description
1 polymer ?
#
loop_
_entity_poly.entity_id
_entity_poly.type
_entity_poly.pdbx_seq_one_letter_code
_entity_poly.pdbx_strand_id
1 'polypeptide(L)'
;MEPSKMWHFSDLGDGVKSQVAALCHIEVGEIEDVYPCTPVQVALMAQPNKQAHSKVAVFSLAPSTDKDKLCASVSQVVAATPILRTRLVDCELGLVQVVVRSALQVQRKLVLTVHHALTDHLTLEAFLGDVACAYRGTQPKQRGCYKPFVEHCLSIDDTDARSFWASRFSGQPVAFPPTKPGYCADATVKIKKPLSVTPSTYGVAAVDIPSYIEVALALTLASYTKADSVAFGYAMSGHYCTHGMFQSTMGPTSAPFPVQVNLKPMSTLRDLLKERTRERHEVTKSPSLQYGLQRIRAVSEASRAASEFNTILDVRPLVEDPSYTEVLRPDGEYKPHGTHCLALVCLFEKDSVSVEALFDRAITCDEQINRILQQFEHVLRTIMQLSLDTEMDQIKMVSDHDREAMVEWNKSMPEPLDTCLHDQIDEIARQQPAAIAVDGPDGTLTYEQLRSHSSALARELQSRGVGAETAVALVLEKSIWVTVAQLAVLKAGGTCVPIDPGYPLPQKQAIVARCRTRLLLTSPALEEALSGVPTDVLAVDGGFLATLGPAEGGAPRAVSPRQAAYILFTSGSTGAPKGVILEHHSLVTSLMAVGRRLDWTRGVRMLQFASYVWGPALSSPSGRCCLAAPSRSPVSGFCSRGGESVDPEAVRLWSNKVRFFNAWGQSETAVVSTMAELTPTSPWLEAIGTPIGCALWVVDERDANKLVPIGTVGEILVEGTTVARCYLDDKEKTASAFITPPPWAPTQSMGRRMFRTGAMGKFCPDGSILYVGRSDSQVKISGQRFELEEVEKALCSHPLVQAAFATVRLDSGNEND
;
A
#
# COMPACT_ATOMS: atom_id res chain seq x y z
N MET A 1 16.23 -47.26 -16.23
CA MET A 1 16.44 -47.25 -14.77
C MET A 1 15.42 -46.30 -14.15
N GLU A 2 14.90 -46.57 -12.95
CA GLU A 2 13.93 -45.67 -12.30
C GLU A 2 14.64 -44.39 -11.80
N PRO A 3 14.23 -43.17 -12.23
CA PRO A 3 14.86 -41.89 -11.85
C PRO A 3 14.92 -41.62 -10.34
N SER A 4 14.16 -42.37 -9.55
CA SER A 4 14.01 -42.24 -8.10
C SER A 4 14.99 -43.09 -7.28
N LYS A 5 15.92 -43.82 -7.92
CA LYS A 5 16.88 -44.70 -7.22
C LYS A 5 18.31 -44.25 -7.45
N MET A 6 19.15 -44.49 -6.43
CA MET A 6 20.59 -44.30 -6.55
C MET A 6 21.19 -45.31 -7.52
N TRP A 7 22.17 -44.89 -8.32
CA TRP A 7 22.92 -45.76 -9.22
C TRP A 7 24.42 -45.54 -9.01
N HIS A 8 25.24 -46.54 -9.31
CA HIS A 8 26.70 -46.37 -9.40
C HIS A 8 27.12 -46.22 -10.85
N PHE A 9 28.18 -45.45 -11.10
CA PHE A 9 28.76 -45.32 -12.45
C PHE A 9 29.11 -46.67 -13.09
N SER A 10 29.50 -47.67 -12.28
CA SER A 10 29.72 -49.06 -12.74
C SER A 10 28.49 -49.69 -13.39
N ASP A 11 27.30 -49.31 -12.94
CA ASP A 11 26.03 -49.93 -13.30
C ASP A 11 25.44 -49.35 -14.59
N LEU A 12 26.04 -48.26 -15.09
CA LEU A 12 25.62 -47.58 -16.32
C LEU A 12 26.14 -48.33 -17.56
N GLY A 13 25.27 -48.52 -18.55
CA GLY A 13 25.66 -49.05 -19.86
C GLY A 13 26.57 -48.10 -20.63
N ASP A 14 27.41 -48.64 -21.51
CA ASP A 14 28.46 -47.88 -22.22
C ASP A 14 27.90 -46.74 -23.09
N GLY A 15 26.67 -46.89 -23.61
CA GLY A 15 25.97 -45.84 -24.35
C GLY A 15 25.67 -44.60 -23.49
N VAL A 16 25.18 -44.80 -22.26
CA VAL A 16 24.90 -43.71 -21.31
C VAL A 16 26.19 -43.05 -20.84
N LYS A 17 27.24 -43.86 -20.55
CA LYS A 17 28.56 -43.34 -20.18
C LYS A 17 29.13 -42.41 -21.26
N SER A 18 29.02 -42.83 -22.53
CA SER A 18 29.48 -42.03 -23.68
C SER A 18 28.65 -40.75 -23.87
N GLN A 19 27.33 -40.83 -23.72
CA GLN A 19 26.44 -39.66 -23.79
C GLN A 19 26.77 -38.62 -22.71
N VAL A 20 26.92 -39.06 -21.46
CA VAL A 20 27.24 -38.18 -20.34
C VAL A 20 28.60 -37.52 -20.52
N ALA A 21 29.63 -38.27 -20.97
CA ALA A 21 30.95 -37.70 -21.26
C ALA A 21 30.88 -36.63 -22.36
N ALA A 22 30.12 -36.89 -23.43
CA ALA A 22 29.91 -35.95 -24.53
C ALA A 22 29.21 -34.66 -24.08
N LEU A 23 28.13 -34.76 -23.28
CA LEU A 23 27.43 -33.61 -22.70
C LEU A 23 28.31 -32.79 -21.76
N CYS A 24 29.26 -33.47 -21.10
CA CYS A 24 30.26 -32.83 -20.26
C CYS A 24 31.48 -32.35 -21.04
N HIS A 25 31.63 -32.61 -22.34
CA HIS A 25 32.86 -32.30 -23.10
C HIS A 25 34.14 -32.87 -22.47
N ILE A 26 34.10 -34.14 -22.05
CA ILE A 26 35.23 -34.89 -21.45
C ILE A 26 35.27 -36.32 -21.98
N GLU A 27 36.37 -37.03 -21.74
CA GLU A 27 36.49 -38.46 -22.01
C GLU A 27 35.85 -39.31 -20.89
N VAL A 28 35.37 -40.51 -21.22
CA VAL A 28 34.71 -41.42 -20.25
C VAL A 28 35.63 -41.75 -19.07
N GLY A 29 36.95 -41.88 -19.31
CA GLY A 29 37.94 -42.15 -18.26
C GLY A 29 38.15 -41.00 -17.27
N GLU A 30 37.71 -39.79 -17.61
CA GLU A 30 37.78 -38.61 -16.74
C GLU A 30 36.60 -38.53 -15.76
N ILE A 31 35.59 -39.40 -15.92
CA ILE A 31 34.46 -39.49 -15.01
C ILE A 31 34.88 -40.26 -13.74
N GLU A 32 34.62 -39.65 -12.59
CA GLU A 32 34.80 -40.26 -11.28
C GLU A 32 33.53 -41.01 -10.84
N ASP A 33 32.38 -40.35 -10.94
CA ASP A 33 31.07 -40.91 -10.57
C ASP A 33 29.91 -40.19 -11.26
N VAL A 34 28.75 -40.84 -11.33
CA VAL A 34 27.50 -40.28 -11.89
C VAL A 34 26.31 -40.71 -11.02
N TYR A 35 25.49 -39.75 -10.60
CA TYR A 35 24.29 -40.02 -9.78
C TYR A 35 23.20 -38.93 -9.98
N PRO A 36 21.93 -39.19 -9.61
CA PRO A 36 20.83 -38.23 -9.81
C PRO A 36 21.03 -36.89 -9.09
N CYS A 37 20.40 -35.84 -9.60
CA CYS A 37 20.28 -34.55 -8.89
C CYS A 37 19.25 -34.60 -7.75
N THR A 38 19.48 -33.83 -6.69
CA THR A 38 18.48 -33.63 -5.63
C THR A 38 17.29 -32.80 -6.13
N PRO A 39 16.11 -32.85 -5.46
CA PRO A 39 14.96 -32.04 -5.83
C PRO A 39 15.27 -30.53 -5.90
N VAL A 40 16.15 -30.03 -5.02
CA VAL A 40 16.61 -28.63 -5.04
C VAL A 40 17.41 -28.32 -6.30
N GLN A 41 18.36 -29.18 -6.67
CA GLN A 41 19.16 -29.00 -7.89
C GLN A 41 18.29 -29.00 -9.15
N VAL A 42 17.33 -29.93 -9.24
CA VAL A 42 16.36 -29.98 -10.33
C VAL A 42 15.55 -28.68 -10.42
N ALA A 43 15.03 -28.20 -9.28
CA ALA A 43 14.25 -26.97 -9.24
C ALA A 43 15.04 -25.73 -9.67
N LEU A 44 16.31 -25.61 -9.24
CA LEU A 44 17.19 -24.50 -9.63
C LEU A 44 17.51 -24.52 -11.13
N MET A 45 17.74 -25.71 -11.70
CA MET A 45 18.09 -25.86 -13.12
C MET A 45 16.88 -25.69 -14.08
N ALA A 46 15.66 -25.87 -13.58
CA ALA A 46 14.42 -25.69 -14.33
C ALA A 46 13.97 -24.23 -14.49
N GLN A 47 14.59 -23.27 -13.77
CA GLN A 47 14.19 -21.87 -13.83
C GLN A 47 14.66 -21.18 -15.13
N PRO A 48 13.86 -20.23 -15.66
CA PRO A 48 14.17 -19.56 -16.93
C PRO A 48 15.43 -18.67 -16.85
N ASN A 49 15.65 -18.00 -15.72
CA ASN A 49 16.83 -17.16 -15.52
C ASN A 49 17.96 -17.94 -14.82
N LYS A 50 18.75 -18.69 -15.58
CA LYS A 50 19.90 -19.46 -15.04
C LYS A 50 20.99 -18.56 -14.44
N GLN A 51 21.10 -17.31 -14.89
CA GLN A 51 22.10 -16.36 -14.34
C GLN A 51 21.73 -15.88 -12.94
N ALA A 52 20.44 -15.88 -12.58
CA ALA A 52 19.96 -15.48 -11.26
C ALA A 52 20.53 -16.30 -10.10
N HIS A 53 21.03 -17.48 -10.42
CA HIS A 53 21.55 -18.47 -9.48
C HIS A 53 23.08 -18.48 -9.42
N SER A 54 23.75 -17.62 -10.19
CA SER A 54 25.19 -17.51 -10.19
C SER A 54 25.63 -16.44 -9.19
N LYS A 55 26.30 -16.85 -8.12
CA LYS A 55 26.93 -15.95 -7.16
C LYS A 55 28.36 -15.66 -7.60
N VAL A 56 28.66 -14.36 -7.75
CA VAL A 56 30.03 -13.87 -7.93
C VAL A 56 30.49 -13.28 -6.60
N ALA A 57 31.52 -13.87 -6.03
CA ALA A 57 32.21 -13.36 -4.85
C ALA A 57 33.62 -12.91 -5.27
N VAL A 58 33.90 -11.62 -5.05
CA VAL A 58 35.21 -11.02 -5.31
C VAL A 58 35.95 -10.89 -3.98
N PHE A 59 37.19 -11.36 -3.96
CA PHE A 59 38.05 -11.27 -2.78
C PHE A 59 39.29 -10.44 -3.12
N SER A 60 39.55 -9.46 -2.27
CA SER A 60 40.79 -8.71 -2.23
C SER A 60 41.85 -9.55 -1.52
N LEU A 61 43.04 -9.61 -2.09
CA LEU A 61 44.17 -10.33 -1.50
C LEU A 61 44.89 -9.43 -0.50
N ALA A 62 45.29 -9.97 0.65
CA ALA A 62 46.18 -9.24 1.56
C ALA A 62 47.52 -8.92 0.85
N PRO A 63 48.18 -7.78 1.16
CA PRO A 63 49.42 -7.39 0.48
C PRO A 63 50.55 -8.42 0.59
N SER A 64 50.53 -9.22 1.66
CA SER A 64 51.50 -10.29 1.95
C SER A 64 51.11 -11.67 1.39
N THR A 65 50.00 -11.77 0.65
CA THR A 65 49.52 -13.06 0.11
C THR A 65 50.39 -13.54 -1.05
N ASP A 66 51.00 -14.72 -0.89
CA ASP A 66 51.67 -15.48 -1.94
C ASP A 66 50.62 -16.06 -2.89
N LYS A 67 50.60 -15.55 -4.12
CA LYS A 67 49.60 -15.91 -5.12
C LYS A 67 49.73 -17.34 -5.60
N ASP A 68 50.96 -17.84 -5.75
CA ASP A 68 51.20 -19.19 -6.27
C ASP A 68 50.83 -20.23 -5.22
N LYS A 69 51.18 -19.95 -3.95
CA LYS A 69 50.74 -20.77 -2.82
C LYS A 69 49.22 -20.79 -2.69
N LEU A 70 48.54 -19.64 -2.84
CA LEU A 70 47.08 -19.57 -2.81
C LEU A 70 46.44 -20.37 -3.95
N CYS A 71 46.96 -20.26 -5.18
CA CYS A 71 46.46 -21.04 -6.31
C CYS A 71 46.61 -22.55 -6.07
N ALA A 72 47.75 -22.98 -5.51
CA ALA A 72 47.97 -24.38 -5.13
C ALA A 72 46.99 -24.85 -4.05
N SER A 73 46.75 -24.03 -3.02
CA SER A 73 45.79 -24.34 -1.95
C SER A 73 44.35 -24.44 -2.45
N VAL A 74 43.91 -23.53 -3.33
CA VAL A 74 42.59 -23.61 -3.97
C VAL A 74 42.48 -24.89 -4.79
N SER A 75 43.49 -25.19 -5.62
CA SER A 75 43.50 -26.39 -6.46
C SER A 75 43.44 -27.68 -5.63
N GLN A 76 44.16 -27.72 -4.50
CA GLN A 76 44.15 -28.84 -3.56
C GLN A 76 42.76 -29.05 -2.96
N VAL A 77 42.08 -27.98 -2.51
CA VAL A 77 40.74 -28.09 -1.92
C VAL A 77 39.71 -28.49 -2.98
N VAL A 78 39.73 -27.89 -4.17
CA VAL A 78 38.83 -28.28 -5.28
C VAL A 78 39.01 -29.75 -5.66
N ALA A 79 40.26 -30.24 -5.74
CA ALA A 79 40.54 -31.64 -6.04
C ALA A 79 39.95 -32.58 -4.97
N ALA A 80 40.06 -32.21 -3.69
CA ALA A 80 39.56 -32.98 -2.56
C ALA A 80 38.03 -32.89 -2.34
N THR A 81 37.33 -31.98 -3.02
CA THR A 81 35.90 -31.72 -2.80
C THR A 81 35.07 -32.03 -4.06
N PRO A 82 34.45 -33.23 -4.17
CA PRO A 82 33.75 -33.68 -5.38
C PRO A 82 32.68 -32.72 -5.92
N ILE A 83 31.89 -32.07 -5.05
CA ILE A 83 30.81 -31.17 -5.50
C ILE A 83 31.33 -29.95 -6.29
N LEU A 84 32.56 -29.50 -6.02
CA LEU A 84 33.20 -28.38 -6.74
C LEU A 84 33.72 -28.79 -8.13
N ARG A 85 33.78 -30.09 -8.42
CA ARG A 85 34.18 -30.67 -9.72
C ARG A 85 32.99 -31.31 -10.45
N THR A 86 31.77 -31.03 -9.98
CA THR A 86 30.55 -31.63 -10.52
C THR A 86 29.99 -30.80 -11.65
N ARG A 87 29.59 -31.46 -12.74
CA ARG A 87 28.80 -30.88 -13.84
C ARG A 87 27.37 -31.44 -13.79
N LEU A 88 26.38 -30.60 -14.08
CA LEU A 88 24.97 -31.01 -14.17
C LEU A 88 24.61 -31.15 -15.64
N VAL A 89 24.15 -32.34 -16.05
CA VAL A 89 23.75 -32.61 -17.44
C VAL A 89 22.38 -33.28 -17.48
N ASP A 90 21.61 -32.96 -18.51
CA ASP A 90 20.32 -33.58 -18.78
C ASP A 90 20.52 -34.67 -19.86
N CYS A 91 20.22 -35.91 -19.51
CA CYS A 91 20.43 -37.08 -20.37
C CYS A 91 19.21 -38.00 -20.34
N GLU A 92 19.29 -39.19 -20.94
CA GLU A 92 18.18 -40.16 -20.96
C GLU A 92 17.76 -40.64 -19.55
N LEU A 93 18.60 -40.45 -18.54
CA LEU A 93 18.29 -40.74 -17.14
C LEU A 93 17.64 -39.56 -16.40
N GLY A 94 17.46 -38.42 -17.08
CA GLY A 94 17.08 -37.12 -16.52
C GLY A 94 18.30 -36.28 -16.14
N LEU A 95 18.09 -35.31 -15.22
CA LEU A 95 19.15 -34.43 -14.75
C LEU A 95 20.07 -35.16 -13.76
N VAL A 96 21.34 -35.34 -14.13
CA VAL A 96 22.36 -36.07 -13.36
C VAL A 96 23.57 -35.21 -12.99
N GLN A 97 24.22 -35.58 -11.89
CA GLN A 97 25.48 -35.04 -11.41
C GLN A 97 26.64 -35.89 -11.93
N VAL A 98 27.62 -35.26 -12.55
CA VAL A 98 28.82 -35.92 -13.12
C VAL A 98 30.05 -35.38 -12.41
N VAL A 99 30.70 -36.21 -11.59
CA VAL A 99 31.92 -35.83 -10.88
C VAL A 99 33.12 -36.07 -11.79
N VAL A 100 33.92 -35.04 -12.06
CA VAL A 100 35.04 -35.13 -13.03
C VAL A 100 36.39 -35.14 -12.32
N ARG A 101 37.28 -36.08 -12.65
CA ARG A 101 38.60 -36.27 -12.01
C ARG A 101 39.54 -35.07 -12.16
N SER A 102 39.41 -34.31 -13.24
CA SER A 102 40.25 -33.12 -13.50
C SER A 102 39.88 -31.95 -12.57
N ALA A 103 40.86 -31.41 -11.84
CA ALA A 103 40.67 -30.18 -11.06
C ALA A 103 40.76 -28.93 -11.95
N LEU A 104 40.08 -27.84 -11.54
CA LEU A 104 40.19 -26.53 -12.17
C LEU A 104 41.65 -26.02 -12.10
N GLN A 105 42.21 -25.56 -13.21
CA GLN A 105 43.49 -24.85 -13.21
C GLN A 105 43.29 -23.38 -12.83
N VAL A 106 43.86 -22.97 -11.69
CA VAL A 106 43.76 -21.59 -11.18
C VAL A 106 44.86 -20.72 -11.81
N GLN A 107 44.48 -19.54 -12.34
CA GLN A 107 45.40 -18.54 -12.90
C GLN A 107 45.61 -17.35 -11.92
N ARG A 108 46.43 -16.36 -12.29
CA ARG A 108 46.91 -15.22 -11.46
C ARG A 108 45.85 -14.29 -10.81
N LYS A 109 44.54 -14.52 -10.99
CA LYS A 109 43.43 -13.77 -10.33
C LYS A 109 42.39 -14.76 -9.79
N LEU A 110 41.95 -14.59 -8.54
CA LEU A 110 40.87 -15.38 -7.93
C LEU A 110 39.55 -14.59 -8.00
N VAL A 111 38.70 -14.94 -8.96
CA VAL A 111 37.29 -14.52 -9.00
C VAL A 111 36.46 -15.79 -8.83
N LEU A 112 35.72 -15.88 -7.72
CA LEU A 112 34.91 -17.06 -7.44
C LEU A 112 33.50 -16.85 -7.99
N THR A 113 33.18 -17.53 -9.09
CA THR A 113 31.81 -17.61 -9.61
C THR A 113 31.29 -19.01 -9.34
N VAL A 114 30.25 -19.12 -8.50
CA VAL A 114 29.66 -20.39 -8.10
C VAL A 114 28.16 -20.40 -8.37
N HIS A 115 27.67 -21.49 -8.92
CA HIS A 115 26.25 -21.67 -9.19
C HIS A 115 25.56 -22.28 -7.97
N HIS A 116 24.39 -21.77 -7.59
CA HIS A 116 23.62 -22.22 -6.44
C HIS A 116 23.21 -23.69 -6.46
N ALA A 117 23.11 -24.28 -7.65
CA ALA A 117 22.87 -25.72 -7.82
C ALA A 117 24.06 -26.62 -7.42
N LEU A 118 25.21 -26.04 -7.05
CA LEU A 118 26.39 -26.75 -6.54
C LEU A 118 26.83 -26.24 -5.16
N THR A 119 26.34 -25.07 -4.73
CA THR A 119 26.82 -24.42 -3.50
C THR A 119 25.69 -23.71 -2.74
N ASP A 120 25.71 -23.82 -1.42
CA ASP A 120 24.99 -22.94 -0.51
C ASP A 120 25.98 -22.09 0.33
N HIS A 121 25.46 -21.31 1.28
CA HIS A 121 26.29 -20.42 2.10
C HIS A 121 27.28 -21.20 2.98
N LEU A 122 26.89 -22.35 3.54
CA LEU A 122 27.77 -23.18 4.38
C LEU A 122 28.87 -23.83 3.55
N THR A 123 28.55 -24.25 2.33
CA THR A 123 29.54 -24.79 1.39
C THR A 123 30.59 -23.75 1.06
N LEU A 124 30.18 -22.50 0.81
CA LEU A 124 31.11 -21.42 0.52
C LEU A 124 32.00 -21.08 1.74
N GLU A 125 31.41 -20.95 2.93
CA GLU A 125 32.15 -20.70 4.17
C GLU A 125 33.15 -21.84 4.48
N ALA A 126 32.72 -23.09 4.33
CA ALA A 126 33.56 -24.27 4.49
C ALA A 126 34.72 -24.30 3.49
N PHE A 127 34.44 -24.01 2.22
CA PHE A 127 35.44 -23.93 1.16
C PHE A 127 36.51 -22.87 1.47
N LEU A 128 36.10 -21.66 1.84
CA LEU A 128 37.02 -20.57 2.15
C LEU A 128 37.89 -20.89 3.37
N GLY A 129 37.30 -21.47 4.42
CA GLY A 129 38.04 -21.93 5.60
C GLY A 129 39.06 -23.03 5.27
N ASP A 130 38.70 -23.99 4.42
CA ASP A 130 39.60 -25.07 4.01
C ASP A 130 40.75 -24.56 3.13
N VAL A 131 40.49 -23.60 2.24
CA VAL A 131 41.53 -22.92 1.44
C VAL A 131 42.51 -22.19 2.35
N ALA A 132 42.00 -21.50 3.38
CA ALA A 132 42.85 -20.79 4.34
C ALA A 132 43.71 -21.74 5.18
N CYS A 133 43.17 -22.89 5.58
CA CYS A 133 43.93 -23.96 6.24
C CYS A 133 45.06 -24.48 5.34
N ALA A 134 44.72 -24.88 4.10
CA ALA A 134 45.70 -25.37 3.14
C ALA A 134 46.79 -24.33 2.85
N TYR A 135 46.43 -23.05 2.77
CA TYR A 135 47.37 -21.95 2.56
C TYR A 135 48.33 -21.77 3.74
N ARG A 136 47.88 -21.98 4.98
CA ARG A 136 48.74 -21.98 6.17
C ARG A 136 49.56 -23.26 6.33
N GLY A 137 49.33 -24.28 5.50
CA GLY A 137 49.95 -25.59 5.65
C GLY A 137 49.33 -26.41 6.78
N THR A 138 48.15 -26.04 7.27
CA THR A 138 47.38 -26.83 8.23
C THR A 138 46.40 -27.75 7.48
N GLN A 139 46.11 -28.91 8.05
CA GLN A 139 45.19 -29.85 7.42
C GLN A 139 43.76 -29.30 7.42
N PRO A 140 43.06 -29.24 6.26
CA PRO A 140 41.64 -28.89 6.20
C PRO A 140 40.78 -29.83 7.04
N LYS A 141 39.58 -29.38 7.43
CA LYS A 141 38.63 -30.23 8.17
C LYS A 141 38.21 -31.41 7.28
N GLN A 142 37.99 -32.58 7.87
CA GLN A 142 37.40 -33.69 7.11
C GLN A 142 35.94 -33.34 6.75
N ARG A 143 35.64 -33.35 5.45
CA ARG A 143 34.32 -33.05 4.91
C ARG A 143 33.62 -34.33 4.49
N GLY A 144 32.31 -34.39 4.71
CA GLY A 144 31.46 -35.48 4.23
C GLY A 144 31.24 -35.40 2.72
N CYS A 145 31.12 -36.55 2.06
CA CYS A 145 30.72 -36.61 0.65
C CYS A 145 29.26 -36.11 0.49
N TYR A 146 28.95 -35.48 -0.64
CA TYR A 146 27.57 -35.08 -0.96
C TYR A 146 26.67 -36.28 -1.29
N LYS A 147 27.25 -37.38 -1.80
CA LYS A 147 26.54 -38.56 -2.27
C LYS A 147 25.57 -39.19 -1.24
N PRO A 148 25.94 -39.44 0.03
CA PRO A 148 25.00 -39.90 1.06
C PRO A 148 23.80 -38.97 1.30
N PHE A 149 23.97 -37.66 1.13
CA PHE A 149 22.87 -36.71 1.23
C PHE A 149 21.90 -36.85 0.04
N VAL A 150 22.42 -37.09 -1.17
CA VAL A 150 21.59 -37.40 -2.35
C VAL A 150 20.79 -38.69 -2.12
N GLU A 151 21.43 -39.74 -1.62
CA GLU A 151 20.76 -41.00 -1.27
C GLU A 151 19.63 -40.78 -0.27
N HIS A 152 19.88 -39.97 0.76
CA HIS A 152 18.84 -39.58 1.72
C HIS A 152 17.65 -38.89 1.04
N CYS A 153 17.90 -37.89 0.18
CA CYS A 153 16.83 -37.17 -0.53
C CYS A 153 15.98 -38.10 -1.42
N LEU A 154 16.62 -39.08 -2.07
CA LEU A 154 15.95 -40.05 -2.93
C LEU A 154 15.20 -41.13 -2.13
N SER A 155 15.61 -41.40 -0.88
CA SER A 155 14.97 -42.38 0.01
C SER A 155 13.69 -41.88 0.70
N ILE A 156 13.34 -40.60 0.54
CA ILE A 156 12.13 -40.02 1.15
C ILE A 156 10.89 -40.69 0.56
N ASP A 157 10.05 -41.27 1.44
CA ASP A 157 8.77 -41.86 1.04
C ASP A 157 7.79 -40.76 0.57
N ASP A 158 7.23 -40.94 -0.64
CA ASP A 158 6.34 -39.95 -1.25
C ASP A 158 5.01 -39.84 -0.50
N THR A 159 4.48 -40.94 0.03
CA THR A 159 3.18 -40.98 0.71
C THR A 159 3.26 -40.25 2.04
N ASP A 160 4.29 -40.55 2.83
CA ASP A 160 4.54 -39.91 4.12
C ASP A 160 4.86 -38.43 3.95
N ALA A 161 5.68 -38.07 2.95
CA ALA A 161 6.01 -36.67 2.67
C ALA A 161 4.79 -35.86 2.20
N ARG A 162 3.94 -36.43 1.33
CA ARG A 162 2.67 -35.82 0.92
C ARG A 162 1.75 -35.58 2.11
N SER A 163 1.58 -36.58 2.97
CA SER A 163 0.76 -36.47 4.19
C SER A 163 1.29 -35.39 5.13
N PHE A 164 2.62 -35.38 5.35
CA PHE A 164 3.31 -34.41 6.19
C PHE A 164 3.12 -32.96 5.72
N TRP A 165 3.24 -32.70 4.42
CA TRP A 165 3.05 -31.36 3.87
C TRP A 165 1.57 -30.98 3.77
N ALA A 166 0.68 -31.91 3.42
CA ALA A 166 -0.76 -31.65 3.35
C ALA A 166 -1.33 -31.19 4.69
N SER A 167 -0.84 -31.73 5.81
CA SER A 167 -1.34 -31.41 7.16
C SER A 167 -0.99 -30.00 7.65
N ARG A 168 -0.12 -29.27 6.93
CA ARG A 168 0.41 -27.96 7.34
C ARG A 168 -0.30 -26.78 6.69
N PHE A 169 -1.06 -27.03 5.63
CA PHE A 169 -1.65 -25.97 4.84
C PHE A 169 -3.17 -26.05 4.85
N SER A 170 -3.81 -24.89 4.97
CA SER A 170 -5.26 -24.78 4.97
C SER A 170 -5.70 -23.46 4.33
N GLY A 171 -6.85 -23.48 3.64
CA GLY A 171 -7.37 -22.29 2.97
C GLY A 171 -6.42 -21.72 1.91
N GLN A 172 -6.45 -20.39 1.73
CA GLN A 172 -5.60 -19.65 0.79
C GLN A 172 -4.88 -18.52 1.53
N PRO A 173 -3.64 -18.74 2.00
CA PRO A 173 -2.85 -17.68 2.63
C PRO A 173 -2.45 -16.61 1.61
N VAL A 174 -2.24 -15.38 2.08
CA VAL A 174 -1.86 -14.26 1.20
C VAL A 174 -0.34 -14.10 1.16
N ALA A 175 0.19 -13.98 -0.05
CA ALA A 175 1.59 -13.68 -0.31
C ALA A 175 1.85 -12.17 -0.34
N PHE A 176 3.02 -11.77 0.11
CA PHE A 176 3.50 -10.39 0.05
C PHE A 176 4.94 -10.35 -0.48
N PRO A 177 5.34 -9.32 -1.25
CA PRO A 177 4.48 -8.33 -1.90
C PRO A 177 3.52 -8.98 -2.92
N PRO A 178 2.38 -8.35 -3.24
CA PRO A 178 1.51 -8.87 -4.30
C PRO A 178 2.18 -8.70 -5.67
N THR A 179 2.04 -9.71 -6.54
CA THR A 179 2.57 -9.70 -7.91
C THR A 179 1.50 -10.14 -8.90
N LYS A 180 1.70 -9.82 -10.19
CA LYS A 180 0.86 -10.35 -11.27
C LYS A 180 1.20 -11.82 -11.53
N PRO A 181 0.23 -12.67 -11.93
CA PRO A 181 0.50 -14.04 -12.33
C PRO A 181 1.61 -14.11 -13.39
N GLY A 182 2.58 -15.00 -13.19
CA GLY A 182 3.72 -15.17 -14.10
C GLY A 182 4.84 -14.14 -13.96
N TYR A 183 4.76 -13.20 -13.02
CA TYR A 183 5.85 -12.28 -12.73
C TYR A 183 7.11 -13.04 -12.29
N CYS A 184 8.26 -12.69 -12.88
CA CYS A 184 9.56 -13.24 -12.51
C CYS A 184 10.33 -12.16 -11.76
N ALA A 185 10.66 -12.41 -10.49
CA ALA A 185 11.36 -11.46 -9.65
C ALA A 185 12.83 -11.29 -10.07
N ASP A 186 13.33 -10.07 -9.98
CA ASP A 186 14.72 -9.69 -10.23
C ASP A 186 15.27 -8.82 -9.08
N ALA A 187 15.45 -9.45 -7.92
CA ALA A 187 15.89 -8.75 -6.72
C ALA A 187 17.41 -8.49 -6.78
N THR A 188 17.79 -7.23 -7.00
CA THR A 188 19.18 -6.81 -7.26
C THR A 188 19.71 -5.75 -6.27
N VAL A 189 18.88 -5.32 -5.32
CA VAL A 189 19.23 -4.26 -4.37
C VAL A 189 19.25 -4.82 -2.97
N LYS A 190 20.37 -4.59 -2.26
CA LYS A 190 20.60 -5.09 -0.91
C LYS A 190 20.70 -3.94 0.09
N ILE A 191 19.92 -4.01 1.17
CA ILE A 191 20.01 -3.13 2.34
C ILE A 191 20.38 -3.99 3.55
N LYS A 192 21.37 -3.55 4.33
CA LYS A 192 21.78 -4.19 5.58
C LYS A 192 21.46 -3.26 6.75
N LYS A 193 20.78 -3.79 7.77
CA LYS A 193 20.41 -3.06 8.98
C LYS A 193 20.72 -3.89 10.23
N PRO A 194 21.56 -3.42 11.16
CA PRO A 194 21.69 -4.04 12.47
C PRO A 194 20.44 -3.73 13.30
N LEU A 195 19.86 -4.74 13.94
CA LEU A 195 18.78 -4.60 14.90
C LEU A 195 19.30 -4.98 16.28
N SER A 196 19.39 -4.01 17.19
CA SER A 196 19.60 -4.33 18.60
C SER A 196 18.33 -4.97 19.14
N VAL A 197 18.43 -6.18 19.69
CA VAL A 197 17.33 -6.83 20.40
C VAL A 197 17.83 -7.16 21.80
N THR A 198 17.28 -6.51 22.81
CA THR A 198 17.61 -6.85 24.20
C THR A 198 16.59 -7.86 24.68
N PRO A 199 16.94 -9.14 24.86
CA PRO A 199 15.95 -10.11 25.28
C PRO A 199 15.71 -9.96 26.78
N SER A 200 14.53 -9.51 27.19
CA SER A 200 14.16 -9.46 28.60
C SER A 200 13.75 -10.84 29.15
N THR A 201 13.58 -11.86 28.29
CA THR A 201 12.89 -13.11 28.63
C THR A 201 13.56 -14.40 28.14
N TYR A 202 14.82 -14.36 27.67
CA TYR A 202 15.55 -15.56 27.15
C TYR A 202 15.69 -16.74 28.12
N GLY A 203 15.20 -16.64 29.36
CA GLY A 203 15.23 -17.71 30.35
C GLY A 203 13.88 -18.17 30.90
N VAL A 204 12.74 -17.57 30.53
CA VAL A 204 11.45 -17.84 31.20
C VAL A 204 10.50 -18.73 30.36
N ALA A 205 10.72 -18.83 29.05
CA ALA A 205 9.93 -19.68 28.16
C ALA A 205 10.81 -20.40 27.13
N ALA A 206 10.47 -21.66 26.83
CA ALA A 206 11.18 -22.55 25.91
C ALA A 206 11.05 -22.18 24.40
N VAL A 207 11.00 -20.89 24.07
CA VAL A 207 10.83 -20.37 22.70
C VAL A 207 12.18 -19.87 22.20
N ASP A 208 12.57 -20.28 21.00
CA ASP A 208 13.84 -19.86 20.39
C ASP A 208 13.69 -18.58 19.52
N ILE A 209 14.83 -18.00 19.17
CA ILE A 209 14.92 -16.74 18.41
C ILE A 209 14.30 -16.85 17.01
N PRO A 210 14.54 -17.94 16.24
CA PRO A 210 13.92 -18.07 14.93
C PRO A 210 12.38 -18.02 15.01
N SER A 211 11.76 -18.54 16.07
CA SER A 211 10.30 -18.44 16.24
C SER A 211 9.82 -17.01 16.39
N TYR A 212 10.54 -16.19 17.17
CA TYR A 212 10.22 -14.76 17.30
C TYR A 212 10.39 -14.04 15.96
N ILE A 213 11.45 -14.34 15.19
CA ILE A 213 11.68 -13.74 13.87
C ILE A 213 10.57 -14.13 12.89
N GLU A 214 10.19 -15.41 12.84
CA GLU A 214 9.11 -15.90 11.98
C GLU A 214 7.75 -15.28 12.34
N VAL A 215 7.41 -15.18 13.64
CA VAL A 215 6.17 -14.55 14.10
C VAL A 215 6.17 -13.04 13.84
N ALA A 216 7.29 -12.35 14.06
CA ALA A 216 7.41 -10.93 13.76
C ALA A 216 7.23 -10.65 12.26
N LEU A 217 7.78 -11.51 11.40
CA LEU A 217 7.58 -11.41 9.96
C LEU A 217 6.11 -11.65 9.62
N ALA A 218 5.49 -12.72 10.13
CA ALA A 218 4.09 -13.03 9.87
C ALA A 218 3.14 -11.88 10.26
N LEU A 219 3.31 -11.30 11.46
CA LEU A 219 2.54 -10.15 11.93
C LEU A 219 2.77 -8.91 11.05
N THR A 220 4.01 -8.68 10.63
CA THR A 220 4.33 -7.58 9.71
C THR A 220 3.63 -7.79 8.37
N LEU A 221 3.76 -8.96 7.75
CA LEU A 221 3.12 -9.25 6.46
C LEU A 221 1.59 -9.17 6.56
N ALA A 222 1.01 -9.69 7.64
CA ALA A 222 -0.43 -9.62 7.88
C ALA A 222 -0.93 -8.18 8.01
N SER A 223 -0.15 -7.28 8.60
CA SER A 223 -0.51 -5.86 8.66
C SER A 223 -0.55 -5.20 7.27
N TYR A 224 0.33 -5.61 6.34
CA TYR A 224 0.36 -5.09 4.97
C TYR A 224 -0.69 -5.70 4.06
N THR A 225 -1.08 -6.96 4.30
CA THR A 225 -2.05 -7.69 3.47
C THR A 225 -3.47 -7.67 4.04
N LYS A 226 -3.63 -7.28 5.31
CA LYS A 226 -4.85 -7.47 6.11
C LYS A 226 -5.34 -8.93 6.18
N ALA A 227 -4.45 -9.88 5.91
CA ALA A 227 -4.81 -11.28 5.87
C ALA A 227 -4.72 -11.91 7.25
N ASP A 228 -5.69 -12.77 7.56
CA ASP A 228 -5.66 -13.57 8.78
C ASP A 228 -4.71 -14.78 8.68
N SER A 229 -4.25 -15.06 7.46
CA SER A 229 -3.31 -16.13 7.13
C SER A 229 -2.34 -15.64 6.07
N VAL A 230 -1.06 -15.76 6.35
CA VAL A 230 0.02 -15.32 5.46
C VAL A 230 0.95 -16.49 5.13
N ALA A 231 1.53 -16.44 3.93
CA ALA A 231 2.54 -17.40 3.51
C ALA A 231 3.83 -16.71 3.09
N PHE A 232 4.95 -17.27 3.54
CA PHE A 232 6.30 -16.89 3.13
C PHE A 232 7.16 -18.14 2.99
N GLY A 233 8.22 -18.05 2.19
CA GLY A 233 9.20 -19.11 2.08
C GLY A 233 10.16 -19.09 3.25
N TYR A 234 10.63 -20.24 3.66
CA TYR A 234 11.73 -20.38 4.60
C TYR A 234 12.84 -21.23 3.98
N ALA A 235 14.07 -20.73 4.00
CA ALA A 235 15.25 -21.48 3.56
C ALA A 235 15.95 -22.06 4.80
N MET A 236 16.01 -23.40 4.89
CA MET A 236 16.70 -24.08 5.99
C MET A 236 17.79 -25.00 5.46
N SER A 237 18.93 -25.06 6.15
CA SER A 237 19.99 -26.00 5.79
C SER A 237 19.58 -27.44 6.08
N GLY A 238 19.86 -28.34 5.13
CA GLY A 238 19.76 -29.78 5.32
C GLY A 238 20.72 -30.34 6.37
N HIS A 239 21.68 -29.54 6.86
CA HIS A 239 22.57 -29.95 7.96
C HIS A 239 21.83 -30.10 9.28
N TYR A 240 20.63 -29.52 9.39
CA TYR A 240 19.76 -29.70 10.55
C TYR A 240 18.87 -30.95 10.44
N CYS A 241 18.76 -31.56 9.26
CA CYS A 241 17.97 -32.78 9.05
C CYS A 241 18.51 -33.95 9.87
N THR A 242 17.61 -34.85 10.27
CA THR A 242 17.96 -36.19 10.79
C THR A 242 19.02 -36.14 11.91
N HIS A 243 18.88 -35.20 12.85
CA HIS A 243 19.77 -35.01 14.00
C HIS A 243 21.23 -34.67 13.64
N GLY A 244 21.47 -33.95 12.54
CA GLY A 244 22.80 -33.45 12.21
C GLY A 244 23.68 -34.42 11.41
N MET A 245 23.09 -35.45 10.81
CA MET A 245 23.80 -36.49 10.04
C MET A 245 24.75 -35.93 8.96
N PHE A 246 24.40 -34.78 8.37
CA PHE A 246 25.12 -34.17 7.24
C PHE A 246 25.86 -32.87 7.61
N GLN A 247 26.14 -32.62 8.89
CA GLN A 247 26.74 -31.35 9.35
C GLN A 247 28.08 -30.98 8.69
N SER A 248 28.86 -31.97 8.26
CA SER A 248 30.17 -31.79 7.61
C SER A 248 30.12 -31.87 6.08
N THR A 249 28.95 -32.12 5.50
CA THR A 249 28.77 -32.29 4.05
C THR A 249 28.94 -30.95 3.34
N MET A 250 29.62 -30.96 2.19
CA MET A 250 29.67 -29.81 1.28
C MET A 250 28.76 -30.06 0.08
N GLY A 251 27.91 -29.10 -0.24
CA GLY A 251 27.00 -29.11 -1.39
C GLY A 251 25.71 -28.34 -1.10
N PRO A 252 24.81 -28.23 -2.09
CA PRO A 252 23.57 -27.49 -1.92
C PRO A 252 22.60 -28.30 -1.04
N THR A 253 22.63 -28.04 0.26
CA THR A 253 21.76 -28.71 1.25
C THR A 253 20.59 -27.84 1.68
N SER A 254 20.67 -26.53 1.43
CA SER A 254 19.61 -25.58 1.74
C SER A 254 18.36 -25.86 0.91
N ALA A 255 17.24 -26.10 1.60
CA ALA A 255 15.95 -26.39 0.99
C ALA A 255 14.94 -25.27 1.32
N PRO A 256 14.35 -24.62 0.31
CA PRO A 256 13.22 -23.72 0.52
C PRO A 256 11.93 -24.51 0.70
N PHE A 257 11.10 -24.11 1.65
CA PHE A 257 9.75 -24.66 1.86
C PHE A 257 8.77 -23.55 2.26
N PRO A 258 7.46 -23.71 1.98
CA PRO A 258 6.47 -22.73 2.37
C PRO A 258 6.17 -22.84 3.87
N VAL A 259 6.04 -21.69 4.52
CA VAL A 259 5.55 -21.53 5.88
C VAL A 259 4.25 -20.75 5.80
N GLN A 260 3.18 -21.33 6.34
CA GLN A 260 1.90 -20.66 6.53
C GLN A 260 1.74 -20.32 8.01
N VAL A 261 1.30 -19.11 8.32
CA VAL A 261 1.00 -18.69 9.69
C VAL A 261 -0.44 -18.21 9.75
N ASN A 262 -1.25 -18.86 10.59
CA ASN A 262 -2.65 -18.54 10.82
C ASN A 262 -2.79 -17.72 12.12
N LEU A 263 -3.25 -16.47 12.01
CA LEU A 263 -3.35 -15.55 13.15
C LEU A 263 -4.70 -15.65 13.86
N LYS A 264 -5.79 -15.85 13.12
CA LYS A 264 -7.17 -15.89 13.64
C LYS A 264 -7.48 -16.96 14.70
N PRO A 265 -6.95 -18.20 14.64
CA PRO A 265 -7.23 -19.19 15.67
C PRO A 265 -6.44 -18.96 16.97
N MET A 266 -5.51 -17.99 17.02
CA MET A 266 -4.63 -17.78 18.16
C MET A 266 -5.16 -16.67 19.06
N SER A 267 -5.40 -17.01 20.32
CA SER A 267 -5.87 -16.05 21.34
C SER A 267 -4.73 -15.24 21.94
N THR A 268 -3.55 -15.84 22.10
CA THR A 268 -2.40 -15.23 22.79
C THR A 268 -1.08 -15.36 22.02
N LEU A 269 -0.12 -14.49 22.35
CA LEU A 269 1.25 -14.58 21.83
C LEU A 269 1.91 -15.93 22.13
N ARG A 270 1.59 -16.53 23.30
CA ARG A 270 2.07 -17.86 23.72
C ARG A 270 1.64 -18.93 22.73
N ASP A 271 0.37 -18.94 22.32
CA ASP A 271 -0.18 -19.98 21.47
C ASP A 271 0.48 -19.94 20.09
N LEU A 272 0.61 -18.73 19.53
CA LEU A 272 1.25 -18.52 18.23
C LEU A 272 2.73 -18.92 18.24
N LEU A 273 3.51 -18.50 19.26
CA LEU A 273 4.92 -18.87 19.37
C LEU A 273 5.11 -20.37 19.63
N LYS A 274 4.25 -21.00 20.44
CA LYS A 274 4.29 -22.44 20.69
C LYS A 274 4.01 -23.24 19.42
N GLU A 275 2.97 -22.88 18.68
CA GLU A 275 2.64 -23.52 17.41
C GLU A 275 3.80 -23.37 16.40
N ARG A 276 4.31 -22.15 16.23
CA ARG A 276 5.43 -21.89 15.31
C ARG A 276 6.68 -22.69 15.69
N THR A 277 7.01 -22.74 16.98
CA THR A 277 8.14 -23.52 17.49
C THR A 277 7.95 -25.02 17.26
N ARG A 278 6.74 -25.54 17.52
CA ARG A 278 6.38 -26.95 17.27
C ARG A 278 6.55 -27.30 15.80
N GLU A 279 5.96 -26.51 14.91
CA GLU A 279 6.00 -26.77 13.48
C GLU A 279 7.43 -26.70 12.91
N ARG A 280 8.24 -25.70 13.30
CA ARG A 280 9.64 -25.65 12.87
C ARG A 280 10.37 -26.90 13.36
N HIS A 281 10.21 -27.27 14.62
CA HIS A 281 10.86 -28.44 15.19
C HIS A 281 10.51 -29.74 14.46
N GLU A 282 9.23 -29.92 14.08
CA GLU A 282 8.78 -31.06 13.28
C GLU A 282 9.40 -31.07 11.88
N VAL A 283 9.49 -29.91 11.20
CA VAL A 283 10.13 -29.82 9.88
C VAL A 283 11.63 -30.11 9.98
N THR A 284 12.33 -29.55 10.97
CA THR A 284 13.77 -29.79 11.15
C THR A 284 14.11 -31.27 11.38
N LYS A 285 13.24 -32.00 12.09
CA LYS A 285 13.45 -33.43 12.38
C LYS A 285 12.98 -34.37 11.27
N SER A 286 12.15 -33.88 10.35
CA SER A 286 11.55 -34.70 9.30
C SER A 286 12.46 -34.85 8.09
N PRO A 287 12.59 -36.06 7.51
CA PRO A 287 13.19 -36.24 6.18
C PRO A 287 12.50 -35.38 5.10
N SER A 288 11.21 -35.10 5.28
CA SER A 288 10.38 -34.34 4.34
C SER A 288 10.86 -32.90 4.09
N LEU A 289 11.80 -32.35 4.89
CA LEU A 289 12.45 -31.07 4.59
C LEU A 289 13.07 -31.06 3.18
N GLN A 290 13.64 -32.18 2.75
CA GLN A 290 14.31 -32.32 1.45
C GLN A 290 13.37 -32.80 0.33
N TYR A 291 12.05 -32.82 0.56
CA TYR A 291 11.06 -33.28 -0.42
C TYR A 291 10.99 -32.37 -1.67
N GLY A 292 11.29 -31.08 -1.51
CA GLY A 292 11.44 -30.11 -2.59
C GLY A 292 10.16 -29.33 -2.90
N LEU A 293 10.31 -28.00 -3.07
CA LEU A 293 9.21 -27.05 -3.22
C LEU A 293 8.22 -27.38 -4.36
N GLN A 294 8.70 -27.82 -5.52
CA GLN A 294 7.83 -28.19 -6.64
C GLN A 294 6.94 -29.39 -6.32
N ARG A 295 7.44 -30.35 -5.55
CA ARG A 295 6.65 -31.50 -5.09
C ARG A 295 5.65 -31.08 -4.02
N ILE A 296 6.08 -30.23 -3.06
CA ILE A 296 5.19 -29.64 -2.04
C ILE A 296 4.01 -28.91 -2.72
N ARG A 297 4.28 -28.09 -3.73
CA ARG A 297 3.27 -27.37 -4.50
C ARG A 297 2.22 -28.30 -5.13
N ALA A 298 2.61 -29.52 -5.50
CA ALA A 298 1.75 -30.51 -6.15
C ALA A 298 0.99 -31.42 -5.17
N VAL A 299 1.15 -31.25 -3.84
CA VAL A 299 0.49 -32.09 -2.82
C VAL A 299 -1.01 -31.83 -2.76
N SER A 300 -1.42 -30.56 -2.68
CA SER A 300 -2.82 -30.14 -2.55
C SER A 300 -3.00 -28.69 -3.02
N GLU A 301 -4.24 -28.24 -3.19
CA GLU A 301 -4.52 -26.84 -3.53
C GLU A 301 -4.03 -25.86 -2.45
N ALA A 302 -4.20 -26.19 -1.17
CA ALA A 302 -3.68 -25.38 -0.08
C ALA A 302 -2.14 -25.33 -0.10
N SER A 303 -1.47 -26.45 -0.42
CA SER A 303 -0.01 -26.49 -0.57
C SER A 303 0.45 -25.65 -1.77
N ARG A 304 -0.33 -25.65 -2.85
CA ARG A 304 -0.09 -24.80 -4.02
C ARG A 304 -0.17 -23.32 -3.66
N ALA A 305 -1.24 -22.90 -2.97
CA ALA A 305 -1.42 -21.52 -2.54
C ALA A 305 -0.31 -21.07 -1.57
N ALA A 306 0.04 -21.90 -0.58
CA ALA A 306 1.12 -21.60 0.35
C ALA A 306 2.50 -21.50 -0.32
N SER A 307 2.71 -22.19 -1.45
CA SER A 307 3.97 -22.17 -2.21
C SER A 307 4.10 -20.96 -3.16
N GLU A 308 3.07 -20.13 -3.30
CA GLU A 308 3.06 -18.93 -4.17
C GLU A 308 3.56 -17.67 -3.42
N PHE A 309 4.46 -17.85 -2.45
CA PHE A 309 5.04 -16.76 -1.69
C PHE A 309 6.03 -15.92 -2.51
N ASN A 310 6.03 -14.61 -2.26
CA ASN A 310 6.97 -13.65 -2.86
C ASN A 310 8.04 -13.14 -1.87
N THR A 311 7.91 -13.50 -0.59
CA THR A 311 8.91 -13.24 0.46
C THR A 311 9.56 -14.54 0.88
N ILE A 312 10.89 -14.57 0.99
CA ILE A 312 11.64 -15.71 1.57
C ILE A 312 12.47 -15.24 2.78
N LEU A 313 12.52 -16.07 3.81
CA LEU A 313 13.23 -15.84 5.06
C LEU A 313 14.36 -16.88 5.24
N ASP A 314 15.55 -16.42 5.61
CA ASP A 314 16.69 -17.23 6.02
C ASP A 314 17.12 -16.76 7.41
N VAL A 315 16.99 -17.62 8.44
CA VAL A 315 17.38 -17.29 9.82
C VAL A 315 18.50 -18.24 10.25
N ARG A 316 19.65 -17.66 10.63
CA ARG A 316 20.82 -18.44 11.04
C ARG A 316 21.66 -17.73 12.10
N PRO A 317 22.35 -18.47 12.97
CA PRO A 317 23.25 -17.86 13.94
C PRO A 317 24.38 -17.11 13.21
N LEU A 318 24.82 -15.99 13.76
CA LEU A 318 26.02 -15.32 13.29
C LEU A 318 27.22 -16.16 13.72
N VAL A 319 27.88 -16.79 12.76
CA VAL A 319 29.13 -17.54 12.97
C VAL A 319 30.23 -16.78 12.23
N GLU A 320 31.03 -16.00 12.96
CA GLU A 320 32.26 -15.45 12.40
C GLU A 320 33.31 -16.56 12.36
N ASP A 321 33.64 -17.06 11.16
CA ASP A 321 34.89 -17.81 10.95
C ASP A 321 35.95 -16.85 10.36
N PRO A 322 36.74 -16.16 11.21
CA PRO A 322 37.74 -15.20 10.75
C PRO A 322 38.95 -15.90 10.09
N SER A 323 38.98 -17.24 10.06
CA SER A 323 40.17 -17.97 9.65
C SER A 323 40.58 -17.69 8.20
N TYR A 324 39.65 -17.34 7.31
CA TYR A 324 39.97 -17.03 5.92
C TYR A 324 40.19 -15.52 5.66
N THR A 325 39.70 -14.62 6.52
CA THR A 325 39.74 -13.17 6.28
C THR A 325 41.15 -12.58 6.37
N GLU A 326 42.07 -13.30 7.00
CA GLU A 326 43.51 -12.98 7.00
C GLU A 326 44.15 -13.10 5.61
N VAL A 327 43.64 -14.01 4.76
CA VAL A 327 44.20 -14.34 3.44
C VAL A 327 43.33 -13.79 2.30
N LEU A 328 42.01 -13.96 2.43
CA LEU A 328 40.98 -13.57 1.46
C LEU A 328 40.03 -12.59 2.13
N ARG A 329 40.17 -11.30 1.80
CA ARG A 329 39.27 -10.26 2.31
C ARG A 329 38.10 -10.11 1.35
N PRO A 330 36.84 -10.25 1.80
CA PRO A 330 35.70 -9.94 0.95
C PRO A 330 35.85 -8.52 0.41
N ASP A 331 35.91 -8.38 -0.91
CA ASP A 331 35.88 -7.08 -1.57
C ASP A 331 34.40 -6.78 -1.80
N GLY A 332 33.88 -5.69 -1.25
CA GLY A 332 32.43 -5.44 -1.11
C GLY A 332 31.61 -5.43 -2.42
N GLU A 333 32.24 -5.64 -3.58
CA GLU A 333 31.61 -5.87 -4.89
C GLU A 333 30.91 -7.25 -4.96
N TYR A 334 29.81 -7.39 -4.24
CA TYR A 334 28.83 -8.46 -4.40
C TYR A 334 27.71 -7.97 -5.32
N LYS A 335 27.40 -8.71 -6.39
CA LYS A 335 26.16 -8.49 -7.15
C LYS A 335 25.06 -9.38 -6.55
N PRO A 336 24.21 -8.85 -5.66
CA PRO A 336 23.13 -9.65 -5.12
C PRO A 336 22.14 -9.96 -6.24
N HIS A 337 21.71 -11.21 -6.30
CA HIS A 337 20.62 -11.61 -7.18
C HIS A 337 19.74 -12.59 -6.41
N GLY A 338 18.45 -12.31 -6.35
CA GLY A 338 17.46 -13.06 -5.59
C GLY A 338 16.29 -13.44 -6.46
N THR A 339 15.73 -14.62 -6.22
CA THR A 339 14.62 -15.18 -7.01
C THR A 339 13.23 -14.86 -6.48
N HIS A 340 13.16 -14.07 -5.40
CA HIS A 340 11.92 -13.67 -4.75
C HIS A 340 11.90 -12.15 -4.68
N CYS A 341 10.70 -11.56 -4.68
CA CYS A 341 10.54 -10.10 -4.65
C CYS A 341 11.15 -9.47 -3.40
N LEU A 342 11.14 -10.21 -2.28
CA LEU A 342 11.78 -9.84 -1.03
C LEU A 342 12.45 -11.07 -0.42
N ALA A 343 13.73 -10.97 -0.10
CA ALA A 343 14.46 -11.96 0.68
C ALA A 343 15.03 -11.30 1.93
N LEU A 344 14.73 -11.87 3.10
CA LEU A 344 15.23 -11.42 4.40
C LEU A 344 16.20 -12.46 4.95
N VAL A 345 17.45 -12.05 5.18
CA VAL A 345 18.45 -12.87 5.86
C VAL A 345 18.68 -12.28 7.25
N CYS A 346 18.28 -13.03 8.28
CA CYS A 346 18.39 -12.66 9.67
C CYS A 346 19.54 -13.44 10.33
N LEU A 347 20.64 -12.75 10.61
CA LEU A 347 21.78 -13.27 11.35
C LEU A 347 21.63 -12.92 12.82
N PHE A 348 21.57 -13.89 13.71
CA PHE A 348 21.33 -13.62 15.13
C PHE A 348 22.47 -14.10 16.04
N GLU A 349 22.69 -13.36 17.12
CA GLU A 349 23.53 -13.74 18.26
C GLU A 349 22.66 -13.83 19.51
N LYS A 350 23.30 -13.88 20.69
CA LYS A 350 22.59 -13.89 21.97
C LYS A 350 21.72 -12.63 22.15
N ASP A 351 22.25 -11.45 21.82
CA ASP A 351 21.63 -10.14 22.12
C ASP A 351 21.54 -9.21 20.88
N SER A 352 21.65 -9.78 19.67
CA SER A 352 21.63 -8.99 18.43
C SER A 352 21.01 -9.77 17.27
N VAL A 353 20.34 -9.06 16.36
CA VAL A 353 19.85 -9.61 15.09
C VAL A 353 20.25 -8.63 13.99
N SER A 354 21.05 -9.05 13.02
CA SER A 354 21.28 -8.28 11.79
C SER A 354 20.34 -8.77 10.70
N VAL A 355 19.65 -7.84 10.04
CA VAL A 355 18.77 -8.15 8.91
C VAL A 355 19.37 -7.61 7.62
N GLU A 356 19.45 -8.47 6.62
CA GLU A 356 19.78 -8.09 5.26
C GLU A 356 18.56 -8.32 4.38
N ALA A 357 18.08 -7.27 3.73
CA ALA A 357 16.97 -7.33 2.79
C ALA A 357 17.50 -7.23 1.36
N LEU A 358 17.12 -8.18 0.52
CA LEU A 358 17.33 -8.15 -0.92
C LEU A 358 15.96 -8.05 -1.60
N PHE A 359 15.76 -7.05 -2.46
CA PHE A 359 14.44 -6.78 -3.03
C PHE A 359 14.48 -6.33 -4.49
N ASP A 360 13.32 -6.48 -5.13
CA ASP A 360 13.04 -6.11 -6.50
C ASP A 360 12.48 -4.68 -6.60
N ARG A 361 13.22 -3.79 -7.27
CA ARG A 361 12.85 -2.36 -7.42
C ARG A 361 11.63 -2.13 -8.32
N ALA A 362 11.28 -3.10 -9.17
CA ALA A 362 10.06 -3.00 -9.97
C ALA A 362 8.80 -3.22 -9.11
N ILE A 363 8.94 -3.84 -7.94
CA ILE A 363 7.84 -4.12 -7.01
C ILE A 363 7.81 -3.11 -5.84
N THR A 364 8.98 -2.68 -5.34
CA THR A 364 9.06 -1.81 -4.16
C THR A 364 10.28 -0.89 -4.20
N CYS A 365 10.15 0.34 -3.70
CA CYS A 365 11.26 1.28 -3.60
C CYS A 365 12.03 1.15 -2.27
N ASP A 366 13.21 1.76 -2.21
CA ASP A 366 14.11 1.75 -1.06
C ASP A 366 13.43 2.33 0.19
N GLU A 367 12.66 3.39 0.06
CA GLU A 367 11.92 4.02 1.16
C GLU A 367 10.88 3.06 1.74
N GLN A 368 10.14 2.36 0.88
CA GLN A 368 9.12 1.41 1.29
C GLN A 368 9.72 0.19 2.00
N ILE A 369 10.86 -0.33 1.52
CA ILE A 369 11.58 -1.41 2.20
C ILE A 369 12.09 -0.96 3.56
N ASN A 370 12.64 0.25 3.67
CA ASN A 370 13.06 0.78 4.97
C ASN A 370 11.89 0.88 5.95
N ARG A 371 10.68 1.26 5.50
CA ARG A 371 9.48 1.23 6.33
C ARG A 371 9.10 -0.18 6.76
N ILE A 372 9.10 -1.15 5.86
CA ILE A 372 8.83 -2.57 6.19
C ILE A 372 9.83 -3.08 7.22
N LEU A 373 11.13 -2.76 7.08
CA LEU A 373 12.17 -3.19 8.01
C LEU A 373 12.07 -2.49 9.37
N GLN A 374 11.69 -1.21 9.43
CA GLN A 374 11.40 -0.50 10.68
C GLN A 374 10.21 -1.14 11.41
N GLN A 375 9.14 -1.46 10.67
CA GLN A 375 7.97 -2.14 11.21
C GLN A 375 8.32 -3.53 11.74
N PHE A 376 9.06 -4.31 10.95
CA PHE A 376 9.53 -5.65 11.35
C PHE A 376 10.39 -5.58 12.63
N GLU A 377 11.33 -4.63 12.71
CA GLU A 377 12.15 -4.40 13.91
C GLU A 377 11.29 -4.05 15.13
N HIS A 378 10.33 -3.14 14.98
CA HIS A 378 9.42 -2.73 16.04
C HIS A 378 8.58 -3.91 16.55
N VAL A 379 7.99 -4.68 15.64
CA VAL A 379 7.20 -5.86 15.99
C VAL A 379 8.06 -6.88 16.71
N LEU A 380 9.25 -7.20 16.18
CA LEU A 380 10.18 -8.14 16.80
C LEU A 380 10.55 -7.74 18.23
N ARG A 381 10.95 -6.48 18.43
CA ARG A 381 11.26 -5.95 19.76
C ARG A 381 10.06 -6.02 20.70
N THR A 382 8.88 -5.64 20.20
CA THR A 382 7.65 -5.62 20.98
C THR A 382 7.30 -7.01 21.49
N ILE A 383 7.22 -8.02 20.60
CA ILE A 383 6.85 -9.38 21.01
C ILE A 383 7.89 -10.06 21.91
N MET A 384 9.17 -9.67 21.82
CA MET A 384 10.20 -10.17 22.73
C MET A 384 10.12 -9.58 24.14
N GLN A 385 9.46 -8.43 24.30
CA GLN A 385 9.33 -7.71 25.58
C GLN A 385 7.98 -7.93 26.26
N LEU A 386 6.95 -8.35 25.51
CA LEU A 386 5.61 -8.61 26.02
C LEU A 386 5.54 -9.88 26.90
N SER A 387 4.52 -9.94 27.74
CA SER A 387 4.14 -11.20 28.38
C SER A 387 3.62 -12.17 27.33
N LEU A 388 3.92 -13.46 27.48
CA LEU A 388 3.41 -14.48 26.57
C LEU A 388 1.89 -14.61 26.62
N ASP A 389 1.26 -14.25 27.74
CA ASP A 389 -0.20 -14.31 27.91
C ASP A 389 -0.91 -13.06 27.36
N THR A 390 -0.18 -12.15 26.71
CA THR A 390 -0.77 -10.99 26.01
C THR A 390 -1.63 -11.47 24.84
N GLU A 391 -2.84 -10.91 24.74
CA GLU A 391 -3.78 -11.15 23.64
C GLU A 391 -3.25 -10.56 22.32
N MET A 392 -3.54 -11.24 21.22
CA MET A 392 -3.04 -10.86 19.90
C MET A 392 -3.42 -9.42 19.48
N ASP A 393 -4.59 -8.94 19.91
CA ASP A 393 -5.13 -7.63 19.56
C ASP A 393 -4.53 -6.47 20.39
N GLN A 394 -3.82 -6.79 21.47
CA GLN A 394 -3.09 -5.87 22.34
C GLN A 394 -1.65 -5.64 21.89
N ILE A 395 -1.15 -6.41 20.91
CA ILE A 395 0.18 -6.22 20.34
C ILE A 395 0.20 -4.87 19.61
N LYS A 396 1.05 -3.96 20.10
CA LYS A 396 1.18 -2.61 19.53
C LYS A 396 1.93 -2.67 18.21
N MET A 397 1.19 -2.69 17.11
CA MET A 397 1.77 -2.71 15.77
C MET A 397 2.40 -1.36 15.39
N VAL A 398 1.84 -0.22 15.80
CA VAL A 398 2.37 1.10 15.43
C VAL A 398 3.54 1.47 16.33
N SER A 399 4.67 1.85 15.74
CA SER A 399 5.86 2.30 16.46
C SER A 399 5.74 3.76 16.93
N ASP A 400 6.56 4.16 17.91
CA ASP A 400 6.63 5.57 18.32
C ASP A 400 7.14 6.47 17.18
N HIS A 401 8.05 5.95 16.35
CA HIS A 401 8.53 6.65 15.15
C HIS A 401 7.40 6.88 14.13
N ASP A 402 6.51 5.91 13.92
CA ASP A 402 5.35 6.09 13.05
C ASP A 402 4.42 7.18 13.61
N ARG A 403 4.17 7.16 14.92
CA ARG A 403 3.33 8.18 15.59
C ARG A 403 3.92 9.57 15.41
N GLU A 404 5.21 9.74 15.66
CA GLU A 404 5.91 11.01 15.49
C GLU A 404 5.84 11.50 14.04
N ALA A 405 6.07 10.61 13.07
CA ALA A 405 5.98 10.95 11.65
C ALA A 405 4.55 11.38 11.26
N MET A 406 3.52 10.64 11.68
CA MET A 406 2.12 11.00 11.43
C MET A 406 1.74 12.34 12.07
N VAL A 407 2.23 12.62 13.28
CA VAL A 407 2.01 13.91 13.95
C VAL A 407 2.69 15.05 13.19
N GLU A 408 3.94 14.85 12.75
CA GLU A 408 4.68 15.88 12.00
C GLU A 408 4.01 16.17 10.64
N TRP A 409 3.55 15.14 9.92
CA TRP A 409 2.81 15.33 8.65
C TRP A 409 1.48 16.06 8.85
N ASN A 410 0.87 15.95 10.02
CA ASN A 410 -0.39 16.61 10.38
C ASN A 410 -0.22 17.95 11.10
N LYS A 411 1.01 18.43 11.31
CA LYS A 411 1.30 19.65 12.06
C LYS A 411 0.78 20.94 11.42
N SER A 412 0.65 20.95 10.10
CA SER A 412 0.33 22.15 9.30
C SER A 412 -1.18 22.40 9.17
N MET A 413 -1.93 22.31 10.27
CA MET A 413 -3.35 22.70 10.28
C MET A 413 -3.50 24.21 10.48
N PRO A 414 -4.28 24.91 9.63
CA PRO A 414 -4.55 26.32 9.83
C PRO A 414 -5.49 26.54 11.03
N GLU A 415 -5.31 27.68 11.68
CA GLU A 415 -6.30 28.17 12.64
C GLU A 415 -7.67 28.36 11.95
N PRO A 416 -8.77 27.97 12.60
CA PRO A 416 -10.12 28.24 12.10
C PRO A 416 -10.30 29.72 11.77
N LEU A 417 -10.81 30.02 10.58
CA LEU A 417 -11.18 31.38 10.22
C LEU A 417 -12.61 31.67 10.70
N ASP A 418 -12.74 32.47 11.75
CA ASP A 418 -14.03 32.87 12.34
C ASP A 418 -14.66 34.01 11.54
N THR A 419 -15.03 33.73 10.29
CA THR A 419 -15.64 34.71 9.36
C THR A 419 -16.65 34.02 8.44
N CYS A 420 -17.61 34.78 7.94
CA CYS A 420 -18.57 34.27 6.96
C CYS A 420 -18.05 34.40 5.52
N LEU A 421 -18.49 33.48 4.66
CA LEU A 421 -18.09 33.46 3.25
C LEU A 421 -18.48 34.76 2.52
N HIS A 422 -19.68 35.26 2.78
CA HIS A 422 -20.16 36.50 2.15
C HIS A 422 -19.41 37.74 2.66
N ASP A 423 -18.97 37.76 3.92
CA ASP A 423 -18.17 38.87 4.47
C ASP A 423 -16.81 38.98 3.78
N GLN A 424 -16.15 37.84 3.53
CA GLN A 424 -14.89 37.79 2.79
C GLN A 424 -15.04 38.32 1.36
N ILE A 425 -16.15 37.97 0.70
CA ILE A 425 -16.43 38.44 -0.66
C ILE A 425 -16.78 39.93 -0.67
N ASP A 426 -17.55 40.40 0.31
CA ASP A 426 -17.87 41.82 0.46
C ASP A 426 -16.64 42.67 0.74
N GLU A 427 -15.70 42.16 1.53
CA GLU A 427 -14.44 42.85 1.80
C GLU A 427 -13.60 42.99 0.52
N ILE A 428 -13.51 41.91 -0.28
CA ILE A 428 -12.88 41.98 -1.60
C ILE A 428 -13.62 42.98 -2.49
N ALA A 429 -14.95 42.99 -2.46
CA ALA A 429 -15.73 43.88 -3.30
C ALA A 429 -15.50 45.36 -2.98
N ARG A 430 -15.30 45.71 -1.70
CA ARG A 430 -14.90 47.07 -1.30
C ARG A 430 -13.49 47.43 -1.76
N GLN A 431 -12.57 46.46 -1.79
CA GLN A 431 -11.19 46.68 -2.19
C GLN A 431 -11.01 46.82 -3.71
N GLN A 432 -11.85 46.16 -4.53
CA GLN A 432 -11.77 46.18 -6.00
C GLN A 432 -13.15 46.31 -6.68
N PRO A 433 -13.90 47.39 -6.45
CA PRO A 433 -15.31 47.51 -6.83
C PRO A 433 -15.56 47.42 -8.35
N ALA A 434 -14.63 47.96 -9.16
CA ALA A 434 -14.74 47.97 -10.62
C ALA A 434 -14.22 46.69 -11.29
N ALA A 435 -13.54 45.79 -10.56
CA ALA A 435 -13.05 44.55 -11.14
C ALA A 435 -14.23 43.60 -11.43
N ILE A 436 -14.10 42.80 -12.49
CA ILE A 436 -15.09 41.79 -12.85
C ILE A 436 -15.08 40.69 -11.77
N ALA A 437 -16.25 40.32 -11.25
CA ALA A 437 -16.42 39.25 -10.27
C ALA A 437 -16.97 37.97 -10.92
N VAL A 438 -17.99 38.12 -11.78
CA VAL A 438 -18.67 37.03 -12.48
C VAL A 438 -18.83 37.39 -13.96
N ASP A 439 -18.60 36.44 -14.85
CA ASP A 439 -18.52 36.67 -16.30
C ASP A 439 -19.18 35.48 -17.04
N GLY A 440 -20.48 35.58 -17.33
CA GLY A 440 -21.29 34.50 -17.89
C GLY A 440 -21.77 34.80 -19.31
N PRO A 441 -22.30 33.79 -20.03
CA PRO A 441 -22.91 34.01 -21.35
C PRO A 441 -24.13 34.95 -21.30
N ASP A 442 -24.76 35.07 -20.12
CA ASP A 442 -25.92 35.89 -19.80
C ASP A 442 -25.57 37.28 -19.25
N GLY A 443 -24.28 37.61 -19.12
CA GLY A 443 -23.80 38.95 -18.76
C GLY A 443 -22.57 38.95 -17.86
N THR A 444 -22.14 40.14 -17.44
CA THR A 444 -20.98 40.33 -16.57
C THR A 444 -21.34 41.17 -15.36
N LEU A 445 -20.84 40.81 -14.18
CA LEU A 445 -21.00 41.57 -12.94
C LEU A 445 -19.64 41.99 -12.42
N THR A 446 -19.47 43.28 -12.13
CA THR A 446 -18.37 43.75 -11.29
C THR A 446 -18.59 43.33 -9.84
N TYR A 447 -17.54 43.40 -9.02
CA TYR A 447 -17.66 43.17 -7.58
C TYR A 447 -18.67 44.11 -6.92
N GLU A 448 -18.71 45.38 -7.32
CA GLU A 448 -19.68 46.33 -6.77
C GLU A 448 -21.12 46.00 -7.18
N GLN A 449 -21.33 45.62 -8.45
CA GLN A 449 -22.65 45.17 -8.92
C GLN A 449 -23.10 43.89 -8.20
N LEU A 450 -22.19 42.91 -8.07
CA LEU A 450 -22.46 41.67 -7.36
C LEU A 450 -22.83 41.93 -5.89
N ARG A 451 -22.07 42.80 -5.21
CA ARG A 451 -22.33 43.21 -3.83
C ARG A 451 -23.67 43.91 -3.72
N SER A 452 -23.96 44.87 -4.59
CA SER A 452 -25.22 45.63 -4.60
C SER A 452 -26.44 44.72 -4.81
N HIS A 453 -26.45 43.91 -5.87
CA HIS A 453 -27.55 42.99 -6.18
C HIS A 453 -27.78 41.94 -5.09
N SER A 454 -26.70 41.31 -4.59
CA SER A 454 -26.84 40.31 -3.53
C SER A 454 -27.32 40.93 -2.21
N SER A 455 -26.97 42.19 -1.93
CA SER A 455 -27.41 42.88 -0.71
C SER A 455 -28.87 43.34 -0.80
N ALA A 456 -29.32 43.80 -1.98
CA ALA A 456 -30.72 44.14 -2.22
C ALA A 456 -31.61 42.89 -2.09
N LEU A 457 -31.22 41.79 -2.75
CA LEU A 457 -31.92 40.52 -2.63
C LEU A 457 -31.91 39.99 -1.18
N ALA A 458 -30.79 40.07 -0.46
CA ALA A 458 -30.71 39.61 0.93
C ALA A 458 -31.76 40.26 1.85
N ARG A 459 -32.08 41.54 1.65
CA ARG A 459 -33.12 42.23 2.44
C ARG A 459 -34.51 41.75 2.10
N GLU A 460 -34.76 41.51 0.82
CA GLU A 460 -36.04 40.94 0.39
C GLU A 460 -36.21 39.52 0.92
N LEU A 461 -35.13 38.74 1.00
CA LEU A 461 -35.16 37.44 1.67
C LEU A 461 -35.44 37.60 3.18
N GLN A 462 -34.83 38.59 3.85
CA GLN A 462 -35.09 38.88 5.26
C GLN A 462 -36.53 39.35 5.51
N SER A 463 -37.12 40.16 4.63
CA SER A 463 -38.52 40.60 4.73
C SER A 463 -39.49 39.41 4.63
N ARG A 464 -39.09 38.37 3.89
CA ARG A 464 -39.78 37.07 3.76
C ARG A 464 -39.44 36.07 4.85
N GLY A 465 -38.70 36.49 5.88
CA GLY A 465 -38.42 35.68 7.07
C GLY A 465 -37.18 34.78 6.96
N VAL A 466 -36.32 34.96 5.96
CA VAL A 466 -35.02 34.27 5.92
C VAL A 466 -34.10 34.85 7.00
N GLY A 467 -33.56 33.98 7.84
CA GLY A 467 -32.60 34.32 8.89
C GLY A 467 -31.78 33.11 9.31
N ALA A 468 -31.16 33.20 10.49
CA ALA A 468 -30.30 32.16 11.06
C ALA A 468 -30.90 30.75 10.94
N GLU A 469 -30.13 29.82 10.38
CA GLU A 469 -30.49 28.39 10.22
C GLU A 469 -31.75 28.15 9.36
N THR A 470 -32.19 29.15 8.59
CA THR A 470 -33.32 28.99 7.66
C THR A 470 -32.82 28.47 6.31
N ALA A 471 -33.22 27.25 5.95
CA ALA A 471 -32.87 26.65 4.67
C ALA A 471 -33.66 27.26 3.50
N VAL A 472 -32.96 27.68 2.44
CA VAL A 472 -33.52 28.22 1.20
C VAL A 472 -33.11 27.33 0.03
N ALA A 473 -34.08 26.77 -0.68
CA ALA A 473 -33.83 25.93 -1.85
C ALA A 473 -33.40 26.78 -3.06
N LEU A 474 -32.41 26.33 -3.81
CA LEU A 474 -31.90 27.01 -5.01
C LEU A 474 -32.01 26.07 -6.21
N VAL A 475 -32.92 26.36 -7.14
CA VAL A 475 -33.14 25.58 -8.37
C VAL A 475 -32.99 26.51 -9.58
N LEU A 476 -31.77 26.68 -10.07
CA LEU A 476 -31.43 27.68 -11.09
C LEU A 476 -30.49 27.08 -12.14
N GLU A 477 -30.73 27.26 -13.42
CA GLU A 477 -29.67 26.97 -14.41
C GLU A 477 -28.43 27.85 -14.19
N LYS A 478 -27.27 27.39 -14.66
CA LYS A 478 -26.02 28.16 -14.57
C LYS A 478 -26.18 29.53 -15.25
N SER A 479 -26.04 30.58 -14.45
CA SER A 479 -26.21 31.98 -14.83
C SER A 479 -25.43 32.86 -13.85
N ILE A 480 -25.21 34.13 -14.18
CA ILE A 480 -24.62 35.11 -13.24
C ILE A 480 -25.50 35.29 -11.98
N TRP A 481 -26.80 35.02 -12.10
CA TRP A 481 -27.78 35.19 -11.03
C TRP A 481 -27.68 34.11 -9.94
N VAL A 482 -27.14 32.92 -10.24
CA VAL A 482 -26.89 31.88 -9.23
C VAL A 482 -25.99 32.40 -8.12
N THR A 483 -24.91 33.08 -8.48
CA THR A 483 -23.97 33.65 -7.51
C THR A 483 -24.63 34.76 -6.68
N VAL A 484 -25.46 35.60 -7.30
CA VAL A 484 -26.24 36.63 -6.60
C VAL A 484 -27.19 36.00 -5.58
N ALA A 485 -27.94 34.97 -5.98
CA ALA A 485 -28.90 34.26 -5.13
C ALA A 485 -28.21 33.56 -3.94
N GLN A 486 -27.11 32.85 -4.18
CA GLN A 486 -26.32 32.22 -3.11
C GLN A 486 -25.82 33.25 -2.10
N LEU A 487 -25.16 34.32 -2.56
CA LEU A 487 -24.68 35.37 -1.66
C LEU A 487 -25.80 36.07 -0.92
N ALA A 488 -26.95 36.29 -1.56
CA ALA A 488 -28.10 36.90 -0.91
C ALA A 488 -28.65 36.05 0.23
N VAL A 489 -28.79 34.72 0.03
CA VAL A 489 -29.22 33.79 1.09
C VAL A 489 -28.25 33.81 2.26
N LEU A 490 -26.94 33.74 1.98
CA LEU A 490 -25.92 33.75 3.03
C LEU A 490 -25.89 35.08 3.80
N LYS A 491 -26.00 36.23 3.11
CA LYS A 491 -26.09 37.56 3.72
C LYS A 491 -27.37 37.77 4.53
N ALA A 492 -28.46 37.13 4.12
CA ALA A 492 -29.71 37.14 4.89
C ALA A 492 -29.57 36.35 6.21
N GLY A 493 -28.54 35.50 6.33
CA GLY A 493 -28.29 34.59 7.45
C GLY A 493 -28.87 33.19 7.23
N GLY A 494 -29.41 32.92 6.03
CA GLY A 494 -29.98 31.63 5.65
C GLY A 494 -28.93 30.63 5.14
N THR A 495 -29.39 29.40 4.96
CA THR A 495 -28.58 28.26 4.52
C THR A 495 -28.94 27.91 3.08
N CYS A 496 -27.95 27.86 2.18
CA CYS A 496 -28.16 27.48 0.79
C CYS A 496 -28.42 25.98 0.66
N VAL A 497 -29.49 25.59 -0.02
CA VAL A 497 -29.78 24.20 -0.40
C VAL A 497 -29.82 24.11 -1.93
N PRO A 498 -28.67 23.92 -2.60
CA PRO A 498 -28.66 23.77 -4.05
C PRO A 498 -29.32 22.46 -4.46
N ILE A 499 -30.19 22.51 -5.47
CA ILE A 499 -30.88 21.35 -6.04
C ILE A 499 -30.69 21.40 -7.55
N ASP A 500 -30.44 20.24 -8.17
CA ASP A 500 -30.23 20.14 -9.60
C ASP A 500 -31.55 20.40 -10.37
N PRO A 501 -31.59 21.35 -11.31
CA PRO A 501 -32.76 21.58 -12.16
C PRO A 501 -33.16 20.36 -12.98
N GLY A 502 -32.23 19.46 -13.30
CA GLY A 502 -32.47 18.22 -14.02
C GLY A 502 -33.12 17.11 -13.19
N TYR A 503 -33.19 17.24 -11.85
CA TYR A 503 -33.84 16.22 -11.01
C TYR A 503 -35.35 16.12 -11.28
N PRO A 504 -35.94 14.91 -11.24
CA PRO A 504 -37.39 14.74 -11.28
C PRO A 504 -38.09 15.52 -10.16
N LEU A 505 -39.31 16.01 -10.44
CA LEU A 505 -40.10 16.78 -9.47
C LEU A 505 -40.26 16.09 -8.11
N PRO A 506 -40.54 14.77 -8.02
CA PRO A 506 -40.63 14.08 -6.72
C PRO A 506 -39.34 14.14 -5.90
N GLN A 507 -38.18 14.09 -6.55
CA GLN A 507 -36.89 14.18 -5.87
C GLN A 507 -36.64 15.60 -5.34
N LYS A 508 -36.99 16.64 -6.12
CA LYS A 508 -36.95 18.04 -5.68
C LYS A 508 -37.88 18.27 -4.48
N GLN A 509 -39.12 17.76 -4.54
CA GLN A 509 -40.09 17.84 -3.45
C GLN A 509 -39.58 17.14 -2.18
N ALA A 510 -38.97 15.96 -2.31
CA ALA A 510 -38.41 15.23 -1.18
C ALA A 510 -37.29 16.00 -0.47
N ILE A 511 -36.38 16.64 -1.24
CA ILE A 511 -35.31 17.48 -0.69
C ILE A 511 -35.89 18.70 0.04
N VAL A 512 -36.82 19.42 -0.60
CA VAL A 512 -37.52 20.60 -0.04
C VAL A 512 -38.24 20.25 1.27
N ALA A 513 -39.00 19.15 1.27
CA ALA A 513 -39.72 18.68 2.44
C ALA A 513 -38.77 18.30 3.59
N ARG A 514 -37.66 17.61 3.28
CA ARG A 514 -36.66 17.20 4.28
C ARG A 514 -35.92 18.39 4.90
N CYS A 515 -35.59 19.40 4.10
CA CYS A 515 -35.00 20.64 4.59
C CYS A 515 -36.02 21.59 5.24
N ARG A 516 -37.32 21.28 5.15
CA ARG A 516 -38.41 22.15 5.62
C ARG A 516 -38.28 23.57 5.05
N THR A 517 -37.87 23.70 3.79
CA THR A 517 -37.65 25.01 3.16
C THR A 517 -38.97 25.72 2.96
N ARG A 518 -39.06 26.99 3.36
CA ARG A 518 -40.24 27.84 3.19
C ARG A 518 -40.18 28.71 1.92
N LEU A 519 -38.98 28.83 1.36
CA LEU A 519 -38.70 29.63 0.18
C LEU A 519 -37.77 28.88 -0.76
N LEU A 520 -38.07 28.94 -2.05
CA LEU A 520 -37.28 28.42 -3.15
C LEU A 520 -36.98 29.55 -4.14
N LEU A 521 -35.71 29.74 -4.46
CA LEU A 521 -35.27 30.66 -5.50
C LEU A 521 -35.05 29.91 -6.80
N THR A 522 -35.60 30.45 -7.88
CA THR A 522 -35.50 29.87 -9.22
C THR A 522 -35.35 30.93 -10.31
N SER A 523 -35.18 30.52 -11.56
CA SER A 523 -35.21 31.41 -12.72
C SER A 523 -36.64 31.51 -13.26
N PRO A 524 -37.00 32.60 -13.97
CA PRO A 524 -38.30 32.68 -14.64
C PRO A 524 -38.57 31.49 -15.59
N ALA A 525 -37.52 30.90 -16.17
CA ALA A 525 -37.64 29.76 -17.08
C ALA A 525 -38.07 28.45 -16.40
N LEU A 526 -37.82 28.30 -15.10
CA LEU A 526 -38.09 27.07 -14.35
C LEU A 526 -39.31 27.19 -13.42
N GLU A 527 -39.87 28.38 -13.25
CA GLU A 527 -40.96 28.67 -12.30
C GLU A 527 -42.18 27.78 -12.51
N GLU A 528 -42.66 27.63 -13.75
CA GLU A 528 -43.83 26.81 -14.07
C GLU A 528 -43.61 25.32 -13.73
N ALA A 529 -42.41 24.80 -14.01
CA ALA A 529 -42.03 23.41 -13.72
C ALA A 529 -41.91 23.11 -12.22
N LEU A 530 -41.90 24.15 -11.37
CA LEU A 530 -41.80 24.05 -9.92
C LEU A 530 -43.11 24.35 -9.18
N SER A 531 -44.19 24.63 -9.90
CA SER A 531 -45.53 24.89 -9.34
C SER A 531 -46.06 23.80 -8.39
N GLY A 532 -45.59 22.55 -8.53
CA GLY A 532 -45.95 21.44 -7.65
C GLY A 532 -45.11 21.33 -6.37
N VAL A 533 -44.11 22.18 -6.15
CA VAL A 533 -43.25 22.12 -4.95
C VAL A 533 -43.96 22.82 -3.78
N PRO A 534 -44.08 22.21 -2.58
CA PRO A 534 -44.85 22.77 -1.47
C PRO A 534 -44.08 23.86 -0.70
N THR A 535 -43.72 24.95 -1.38
CA THR A 535 -42.93 26.05 -0.82
C THR A 535 -43.16 27.32 -1.64
N ASP A 536 -42.89 28.50 -1.08
CA ASP A 536 -43.02 29.75 -1.83
C ASP A 536 -41.90 29.80 -2.89
N VAL A 537 -42.28 29.99 -4.16
CA VAL A 537 -41.33 30.09 -5.27
C VAL A 537 -41.11 31.56 -5.61
N LEU A 538 -39.85 31.97 -5.71
CA LEU A 538 -39.44 33.31 -6.11
C LEU A 538 -38.51 33.22 -7.31
N ALA A 539 -38.99 33.67 -8.48
CA ALA A 539 -38.17 33.84 -9.66
C ALA A 539 -37.22 35.04 -9.51
N VAL A 540 -35.94 34.83 -9.79
CA VAL A 540 -34.87 35.83 -9.67
C VAL A 540 -34.20 36.01 -11.02
N ASP A 541 -34.27 37.24 -11.55
CA ASP A 541 -33.55 37.69 -12.73
C ASP A 541 -33.14 39.17 -12.60
N GLY A 542 -32.53 39.72 -13.65
CA GLY A 542 -32.13 41.13 -13.66
C GLY A 542 -33.30 42.11 -13.59
N GLY A 543 -34.46 41.74 -14.16
CA GLY A 543 -35.68 42.56 -14.12
C GLY A 543 -36.24 42.68 -12.70
N PHE A 544 -36.39 41.55 -12.00
CA PHE A 544 -36.81 41.50 -10.61
C PHE A 544 -35.85 42.28 -9.70
N LEU A 545 -34.53 42.09 -9.85
CA LEU A 545 -33.54 42.78 -9.03
C LEU A 545 -33.56 44.30 -9.24
N ALA A 546 -33.88 44.78 -10.45
CA ALA A 546 -34.05 46.20 -10.71
C ALA A 546 -35.23 46.82 -9.94
N THR A 547 -36.25 46.02 -9.58
CA THR A 547 -37.40 46.51 -8.80
C THR A 547 -37.11 46.69 -7.30
N LEU A 548 -36.08 46.04 -6.77
CA LEU A 548 -35.76 46.04 -5.33
C LEU A 548 -35.12 47.35 -4.84
N GLY A 549 -34.76 48.26 -5.75
CA GLY A 549 -34.11 49.54 -5.42
C GLY A 549 -32.67 49.40 -4.90
N PRO A 550 -31.90 50.51 -4.82
CA PRO A 550 -30.58 50.49 -4.23
C PRO A 550 -30.66 50.18 -2.75
N ALA A 551 -29.59 49.57 -2.26
CA ALA A 551 -29.51 49.09 -0.90
C ALA A 551 -29.32 50.26 0.11
N GLU A 552 -30.30 51.14 0.31
CA GLU A 552 -30.24 52.21 1.33
C GLU A 552 -30.86 51.72 2.67
N GLY A 553 -30.04 51.60 3.72
CA GLY A 553 -30.46 51.05 5.03
C GLY A 553 -29.35 50.27 5.75
N GLY A 554 -29.37 50.26 7.09
CA GLY A 554 -28.32 49.72 7.98
C GLY A 554 -27.92 48.26 7.70
N ALA A 555 -26.75 47.88 8.22
CA ALA A 555 -26.11 46.59 7.93
C ALA A 555 -27.07 45.39 8.16
N PRO A 556 -27.03 44.35 7.29
CA PRO A 556 -27.74 43.10 7.53
C PRO A 556 -27.46 42.56 8.94
N ARG A 557 -28.42 41.82 9.51
CA ARG A 557 -28.24 41.16 10.81
C ARG A 557 -26.94 40.35 10.82
N ALA A 558 -26.14 40.49 11.89
CA ALA A 558 -24.87 39.79 12.00
C ALA A 558 -25.06 38.27 11.90
N VAL A 559 -24.36 37.64 10.94
CA VAL A 559 -24.36 36.20 10.71
C VAL A 559 -23.17 35.59 11.46
N SER A 560 -23.39 34.48 12.15
CA SER A 560 -22.31 33.80 12.88
C SER A 560 -21.53 32.88 11.94
N PRO A 561 -20.18 32.85 12.00
CA PRO A 561 -19.38 31.90 11.23
C PRO A 561 -19.66 30.43 11.52
N ARG A 562 -20.31 30.13 12.66
CA ARG A 562 -20.72 28.77 13.05
C ARG A 562 -22.10 28.38 12.52
N GLN A 563 -22.83 29.29 11.87
CA GLN A 563 -24.12 28.97 11.24
C GLN A 563 -23.91 28.14 9.97
N ALA A 564 -24.93 27.35 9.64
CA ALA A 564 -24.94 26.57 8.42
C ALA A 564 -24.94 27.49 7.19
N ALA A 565 -23.96 27.30 6.31
CA ALA A 565 -23.88 28.00 5.03
C ALA A 565 -24.53 27.18 3.91
N TYR A 566 -24.31 25.86 3.91
CA TYR A 566 -24.84 24.96 2.90
C TYR A 566 -25.39 23.66 3.50
N ILE A 567 -26.46 23.14 2.88
CA ILE A 567 -26.86 21.74 3.02
C ILE A 567 -26.65 21.08 1.66
N LEU A 568 -25.67 20.19 1.58
CA LEU A 568 -25.39 19.43 0.35
C LEU A 568 -25.98 18.04 0.45
N PHE A 569 -26.83 17.65 -0.52
CA PHE A 569 -27.35 16.30 -0.58
C PHE A 569 -26.40 15.36 -1.31
N THR A 570 -26.11 14.22 -0.69
CA THR A 570 -25.36 13.10 -1.30
C THR A 570 -26.26 11.87 -1.38
N SER A 571 -25.93 10.93 -2.27
CA SER A 571 -26.54 9.59 -2.28
C SER A 571 -26.38 8.91 -0.93
N GLY A 572 -27.32 8.03 -0.58
CA GLY A 572 -27.35 7.41 0.74
C GLY A 572 -27.67 5.93 0.71
N SER A 573 -26.87 5.10 1.38
CA SER A 573 -27.12 3.65 1.60
C SER A 573 -28.55 3.28 2.07
N THR A 574 -29.29 4.18 2.70
CA THR A 574 -30.69 3.94 3.09
C THR A 574 -31.68 4.04 1.92
N GLY A 575 -31.25 4.49 0.74
CA GLY A 575 -32.09 4.79 -0.43
C GLY A 575 -32.61 6.23 -0.47
N ALA A 576 -32.38 7.02 0.59
CA ALA A 576 -32.80 8.42 0.66
C ALA A 576 -31.56 9.35 0.69
N PRO A 577 -31.58 10.47 -0.07
CA PRO A 577 -30.49 11.44 -0.07
C PRO A 577 -30.19 11.98 1.33
N LYS A 578 -28.90 12.11 1.66
CA LYS A 578 -28.41 12.55 2.98
C LYS A 578 -27.91 13.98 2.88
N GLY A 579 -28.46 14.89 3.67
CA GLY A 579 -28.05 16.29 3.70
C GLY A 579 -26.86 16.50 4.62
N VAL A 580 -25.72 16.96 4.11
CA VAL A 580 -24.52 17.31 4.86
C VAL A 580 -24.55 18.79 5.21
N ILE A 581 -24.50 19.13 6.50
CA ILE A 581 -24.55 20.53 6.96
C ILE A 581 -23.14 21.10 7.08
N LEU A 582 -22.82 22.07 6.22
CA LEU A 582 -21.53 22.78 6.20
C LEU A 582 -21.67 24.18 6.80
N GLU A 583 -20.78 24.50 7.73
CA GLU A 583 -20.74 25.82 8.40
C GLU A 583 -19.84 26.79 7.64
N HIS A 584 -20.06 28.09 7.83
CA HIS A 584 -19.26 29.14 7.18
C HIS A 584 -17.76 29.02 7.47
N HIS A 585 -17.38 28.92 8.74
CA HIS A 585 -15.97 28.86 9.16
C HIS A 585 -15.25 27.64 8.57
N SER A 586 -15.90 26.47 8.50
CA SER A 586 -15.37 25.25 7.88
C SER A 586 -15.07 25.45 6.39
N LEU A 587 -16.02 26.04 5.66
CA LEU A 587 -15.87 26.30 4.22
C LEU A 587 -14.78 27.33 3.93
N VAL A 588 -14.77 28.45 4.65
CA VAL A 588 -13.78 29.51 4.44
C VAL A 588 -12.37 29.00 4.78
N THR A 589 -12.22 28.25 5.88
CA THR A 589 -10.93 27.66 6.27
C THR A 589 -10.41 26.71 5.18
N SER A 590 -11.27 25.83 4.66
CA SER A 590 -10.93 24.92 3.55
C SER A 590 -10.51 25.70 2.29
N LEU A 591 -11.33 26.66 1.86
CA LEU A 591 -11.08 27.48 0.67
C LEU A 591 -9.76 28.26 0.73
N MET A 592 -9.45 28.84 1.88
CA MET A 592 -8.18 29.57 2.06
C MET A 592 -6.98 28.63 2.13
N ALA A 593 -7.14 27.40 2.64
CA ALA A 593 -6.08 26.40 2.58
C ALA A 593 -5.80 25.96 1.13
N VAL A 594 -6.85 25.63 0.38
CA VAL A 594 -6.78 25.28 -1.05
C VAL A 594 -6.14 26.42 -1.86
N GLY A 595 -6.63 27.64 -1.69
CA GLY A 595 -6.11 28.80 -2.41
C GLY A 595 -4.63 29.07 -2.13
N ARG A 596 -4.15 28.85 -0.90
CA ARG A 596 -2.72 28.96 -0.59
C ARG A 596 -1.88 27.88 -1.28
N ARG A 597 -2.35 26.63 -1.33
CA ARG A 597 -1.59 25.54 -1.99
C ARG A 597 -1.54 25.70 -3.52
N LEU A 598 -2.59 26.30 -4.11
CA LEU A 598 -2.66 26.58 -5.55
C LEU A 598 -2.09 27.95 -5.95
N ASP A 599 -1.53 28.70 -5.00
CA ASP A 599 -0.99 30.05 -5.20
C ASP A 599 -2.01 31.02 -5.82
N TRP A 600 -3.26 31.02 -5.34
CA TRP A 600 -4.28 31.94 -5.83
C TRP A 600 -3.91 33.40 -5.55
N THR A 601 -3.78 34.17 -6.62
CA THR A 601 -3.56 35.62 -6.60
C THR A 601 -4.76 36.37 -7.15
N ARG A 602 -4.76 37.71 -7.05
CA ARG A 602 -5.83 38.57 -7.61
C ARG A 602 -5.97 38.48 -9.14
N GLY A 603 -4.94 38.01 -9.84
CA GLY A 603 -4.93 37.88 -11.31
C GLY A 603 -5.44 36.53 -11.83
N VAL A 604 -5.79 35.59 -10.95
CA VAL A 604 -6.30 34.29 -11.38
C VAL A 604 -7.69 34.46 -12.03
N ARG A 605 -8.03 33.58 -12.97
CA ARG A 605 -9.36 33.43 -13.57
C ARG A 605 -9.80 31.98 -13.34
N MET A 606 -11.04 31.77 -12.92
CA MET A 606 -11.54 30.44 -12.54
C MET A 606 -12.77 30.07 -13.36
N LEU A 607 -12.75 28.86 -13.93
CA LEU A 607 -13.85 28.33 -14.71
C LEU A 607 -14.75 27.46 -13.83
N GLN A 608 -15.99 27.88 -13.60
CA GLN A 608 -17.01 27.10 -12.89
C GLN A 608 -17.61 26.02 -13.82
N PHE A 609 -16.84 24.97 -14.06
CA PHE A 609 -17.28 23.83 -14.87
C PHE A 609 -18.19 22.86 -14.10
N ALA A 610 -17.93 22.62 -12.81
CA ALA A 610 -18.74 21.71 -11.99
C ALA A 610 -20.18 22.23 -11.79
N SER A 611 -21.13 21.31 -11.60
CA SER A 611 -22.49 21.66 -11.16
C SER A 611 -22.45 22.25 -9.75
N TYR A 612 -23.16 23.35 -9.50
CA TYR A 612 -23.16 24.04 -8.19
C TYR A 612 -23.87 23.25 -7.07
N VAL A 613 -24.51 22.15 -7.45
CA VAL A 613 -25.15 21.18 -6.56
C VAL A 613 -24.12 20.26 -5.90
N TRP A 614 -22.89 20.22 -6.42
CA TRP A 614 -21.82 19.33 -5.95
C TRP A 614 -20.77 20.10 -5.16
N GLY A 615 -20.18 19.41 -4.16
CA GLY A 615 -19.12 19.94 -3.32
C GLY A 615 -18.00 20.67 -4.08
N PRO A 616 -17.43 20.13 -5.17
CA PRO A 616 -16.38 20.80 -5.95
C PRO A 616 -16.73 22.18 -6.49
N ALA A 617 -18.00 22.53 -6.67
CA ALA A 617 -18.35 23.89 -7.04
C ALA A 617 -18.18 24.88 -5.87
N LEU A 618 -18.27 24.42 -4.62
CA LEU A 618 -17.96 25.25 -3.45
C LEU A 618 -16.46 25.54 -3.32
N SER A 619 -15.58 24.74 -3.93
CA SER A 619 -14.15 25.04 -4.00
C SER A 619 -13.79 26.07 -5.07
N SER A 620 -14.76 26.45 -5.91
CA SER A 620 -14.68 27.64 -6.76
C SER A 620 -15.30 28.80 -5.98
N PRO A 621 -14.53 29.71 -5.35
CA PRO A 621 -15.14 30.81 -4.63
C PRO A 621 -15.93 31.62 -5.64
N SER A 622 -17.25 31.75 -5.43
CA SER A 622 -18.17 32.60 -6.19
C SER A 622 -17.86 34.11 -6.03
N GLY A 623 -16.59 34.48 -6.04
CA GLY A 623 -16.12 35.80 -5.69
C GLY A 623 -14.60 35.97 -5.60
N ARG A 624 -13.76 35.10 -6.21
CA ARG A 624 -12.32 35.43 -6.34
C ARG A 624 -11.81 35.69 -7.76
N CYS A 625 -12.44 35.22 -8.83
CA CYS A 625 -11.82 35.23 -10.15
C CYS A 625 -12.84 35.07 -11.28
N CYS A 626 -12.76 35.90 -12.32
CA CYS A 626 -13.65 35.88 -13.49
C CYS A 626 -13.43 34.65 -14.41
N LEU A 627 -14.39 34.39 -15.30
CA LEU A 627 -14.45 33.33 -16.30
C LEU A 627 -13.85 33.74 -17.65
N ALA A 628 -12.69 33.23 -18.06
CA ALA A 628 -12.25 33.02 -19.47
C ALA A 628 -10.72 32.88 -19.56
N ALA A 629 -10.21 32.02 -20.45
CA ALA A 629 -8.82 31.97 -20.91
C ALA A 629 -8.70 32.67 -22.29
N PRO A 630 -7.48 33.01 -22.81
CA PRO A 630 -6.15 32.89 -22.21
C PRO A 630 -5.35 34.21 -22.18
N SER A 631 -4.50 34.42 -21.16
CA SER A 631 -3.26 35.17 -21.36
C SER A 631 -2.16 34.79 -20.35
N ARG A 632 -1.08 34.19 -20.90
CA ARG A 632 0.35 34.25 -20.50
C ARG A 632 0.83 33.93 -19.07
N SER A 633 -0.01 33.51 -18.12
CA SER A 633 0.46 32.82 -16.91
C SER A 633 0.33 31.30 -17.06
N PRO A 634 1.18 30.48 -16.41
CA PRO A 634 1.05 29.02 -16.47
C PRO A 634 -0.36 28.65 -15.99
N VAL A 635 -1.13 28.04 -16.89
CA VAL A 635 -2.46 27.53 -16.56
C VAL A 635 -2.25 26.43 -15.53
N SER A 636 -2.88 26.53 -14.36
CA SER A 636 -2.96 25.40 -13.43
C SER A 636 -4.10 24.50 -13.88
N GLY A 637 -3.78 23.28 -14.27
CA GLY A 637 -4.74 22.24 -14.61
C GLY A 637 -5.17 21.53 -13.34
N PHE A 638 -6.36 21.86 -12.85
CA PHE A 638 -6.91 21.20 -11.67
C PHE A 638 -7.72 19.97 -12.10
N CYS A 639 -7.24 18.76 -11.77
CA CYS A 639 -7.98 17.53 -11.98
C CYS A 639 -8.35 16.92 -10.61
N SER A 640 -9.48 17.33 -10.06
CA SER A 640 -10.07 16.56 -8.95
C SER A 640 -10.91 15.43 -9.54
N ARG A 641 -10.29 14.26 -9.72
CA ARG A 641 -11.05 13.01 -9.75
C ARG A 641 -11.36 12.66 -8.31
N GLY A 642 -12.35 13.35 -7.73
CA GLY A 642 -12.76 13.07 -6.36
C GLY A 642 -13.10 11.60 -6.22
N GLY A 643 -12.19 10.78 -5.68
CA GLY A 643 -12.32 9.35 -5.42
C GLY A 643 -12.22 8.39 -6.62
N GLU A 644 -11.57 8.77 -7.72
CA GLU A 644 -11.13 7.82 -8.77
C GLU A 644 -9.61 7.92 -8.95
N SER A 645 -8.97 6.85 -9.44
CA SER A 645 -7.54 6.88 -9.75
C SER A 645 -7.26 7.84 -10.92
N VAL A 646 -6.14 8.56 -10.81
CA VAL A 646 -5.65 9.42 -11.90
C VAL A 646 -5.08 8.53 -12.99
N ASP A 647 -5.46 8.81 -14.24
CA ASP A 647 -4.89 8.15 -15.40
C ASP A 647 -3.43 8.62 -15.60
N PRO A 648 -2.43 7.71 -15.56
CA PRO A 648 -1.03 8.05 -15.81
C PRO A 648 -0.80 8.75 -17.17
N GLU A 649 -1.58 8.41 -18.21
CA GLU A 649 -1.46 9.07 -19.52
C GLU A 649 -1.90 10.53 -19.44
N ALA A 650 -2.95 10.84 -18.68
CA ALA A 650 -3.39 12.21 -18.45
C ALA A 650 -2.28 13.04 -17.77
N VAL A 651 -1.58 12.48 -16.77
CA VAL A 651 -0.44 13.17 -16.14
C VAL A 651 0.65 13.43 -17.19
N ARG A 652 1.03 12.44 -17.99
CA ARG A 652 2.04 12.60 -19.05
C ARG A 652 1.67 13.66 -20.08
N LEU A 653 0.39 13.71 -20.49
CA LEU A 653 -0.09 14.62 -21.52
C LEU A 653 -0.14 16.08 -21.05
N TRP A 654 -0.50 16.30 -19.78
CA TRP A 654 -0.84 17.62 -19.25
C TRP A 654 0.24 18.25 -18.36
N SER A 655 1.00 17.47 -17.58
CA SER A 655 1.97 18.01 -16.60
C SER A 655 3.07 18.89 -17.21
N ASN A 656 3.43 18.70 -18.48
CA ASN A 656 4.39 19.56 -19.18
C ASN A 656 3.77 20.89 -19.69
N LYS A 657 2.45 21.01 -19.67
CA LYS A 657 1.70 22.18 -20.14
C LYS A 657 1.12 23.01 -19.00
N VAL A 658 0.78 22.35 -17.90
CA VAL A 658 0.09 22.91 -16.75
C VAL A 658 0.59 22.28 -15.46
N ARG A 659 0.51 23.01 -14.35
CA ARG A 659 0.63 22.38 -13.02
C ARG A 659 -0.54 21.42 -12.85
N PHE A 660 -0.29 20.13 -12.69
CA PHE A 660 -1.33 19.10 -12.62
C PHE A 660 -1.51 18.65 -11.17
N PHE A 661 -2.71 18.84 -10.63
CA PHE A 661 -3.02 18.44 -9.26
C PHE A 661 -4.04 17.32 -9.22
N ASN A 662 -3.77 16.31 -8.38
CA ASN A 662 -4.76 15.37 -7.89
C ASN A 662 -5.27 15.86 -6.53
N ALA A 663 -6.59 15.91 -6.35
CA ALA A 663 -7.22 16.37 -5.11
C ALA A 663 -8.34 15.45 -4.68
N TRP A 664 -8.39 15.15 -3.39
CA TRP A 664 -9.38 14.23 -2.79
C TRP A 664 -10.02 14.87 -1.55
N GLY A 665 -11.29 14.52 -1.33
CA GLY A 665 -12.07 14.91 -0.16
C GLY A 665 -13.54 14.50 -0.33
N GLN A 666 -14.34 14.73 0.70
CA GLN A 666 -15.76 14.40 0.72
C GLN A 666 -16.61 15.63 1.03
N SER A 667 -17.92 15.56 0.78
CA SER A 667 -18.84 16.66 1.12
C SER A 667 -18.82 16.96 2.62
N GLU A 668 -18.64 15.93 3.43
CA GLU A 668 -18.54 15.93 4.89
C GLU A 668 -17.27 16.61 5.42
N THR A 669 -16.31 16.96 4.55
CA THR A 669 -15.01 17.54 4.94
C THR A 669 -14.71 18.85 4.20
N ALA A 670 -15.76 19.58 3.82
CA ALA A 670 -15.64 20.82 3.05
C ALA A 670 -14.81 20.64 1.76
N VAL A 671 -15.15 19.56 1.03
CA VAL A 671 -14.79 19.30 -0.38
C VAL A 671 -13.41 18.72 -0.61
N VAL A 672 -12.35 19.41 -0.17
CA VAL A 672 -10.95 19.00 -0.43
C VAL A 672 -10.23 18.83 0.90
N SER A 673 -9.60 17.67 1.08
CA SER A 673 -8.87 17.29 2.30
C SER A 673 -7.43 16.89 2.01
N THR A 674 -7.11 16.47 0.78
CA THR A 674 -5.72 16.29 0.31
C THR A 674 -5.48 16.89 -1.06
N MET A 675 -4.22 17.17 -1.36
CA MET A 675 -3.78 17.48 -2.71
C MET A 675 -2.34 17.04 -2.99
N ALA A 676 -2.10 16.49 -4.19
CA ALA A 676 -0.78 16.16 -4.74
C ALA A 676 -0.55 16.94 -6.04
N GLU A 677 0.61 17.56 -6.19
CA GLU A 677 1.09 18.01 -7.51
C GLU A 677 1.79 16.82 -8.18
N LEU A 678 1.29 16.39 -9.35
CA LEU A 678 1.76 15.20 -10.04
C LEU A 678 2.60 15.56 -11.27
N THR A 679 3.69 14.82 -11.42
CA THR A 679 4.57 14.85 -12.59
C THR A 679 4.77 13.42 -13.10
N PRO A 680 5.26 13.21 -14.34
CA PRO A 680 5.51 11.86 -14.85
C PRO A 680 6.60 11.10 -14.07
N THR A 681 7.37 11.83 -13.26
CA THR A 681 8.44 11.31 -12.38
C THR A 681 7.99 11.16 -10.93
N SER A 682 6.74 11.49 -10.59
CA SER A 682 6.23 11.30 -9.23
C SER A 682 6.27 9.80 -8.86
N PRO A 683 6.79 9.43 -7.67
CA PRO A 683 6.94 8.03 -7.27
C PRO A 683 5.60 7.30 -7.13
N TRP A 684 4.53 8.04 -6.82
CA TRP A 684 3.19 7.52 -6.66
C TRP A 684 2.18 8.38 -7.44
N LEU A 685 1.90 8.01 -8.69
CA LEU A 685 0.91 8.71 -9.53
C LEU A 685 -0.52 8.58 -8.99
N GLU A 686 -0.78 7.55 -8.19
CA GLU A 686 -2.07 7.28 -7.54
C GLU A 686 -2.25 8.01 -6.20
N ALA A 687 -1.23 8.75 -5.75
CA ALA A 687 -1.31 9.45 -4.48
C ALA A 687 -2.38 10.55 -4.54
N ILE A 688 -3.24 10.58 -3.52
CA ILE A 688 -4.16 11.69 -3.28
C ILE A 688 -3.46 12.87 -2.60
N GLY A 689 -2.21 12.68 -2.17
CA GLY A 689 -1.31 13.73 -1.70
C GLY A 689 -1.30 13.91 -0.19
N THR A 690 -0.93 15.12 0.24
CA THR A 690 -0.79 15.49 1.64
C THR A 690 -2.00 16.27 2.14
N PRO A 691 -2.28 16.27 3.46
CA PRO A 691 -3.41 17.00 4.03
C PRO A 691 -3.42 18.49 3.67
N ILE A 692 -4.63 19.06 3.51
CA ILE A 692 -4.84 20.48 3.26
C ILE A 692 -6.01 21.02 4.09
N GLY A 693 -5.73 21.98 4.97
CA GLY A 693 -6.75 22.57 5.85
C GLY A 693 -7.22 21.65 6.99
N CYS A 694 -6.75 20.41 7.03
CA CYS A 694 -7.12 19.38 7.99
C CYS A 694 -5.90 18.49 8.31
N ALA A 695 -6.07 17.59 9.27
CA ALA A 695 -5.20 16.45 9.51
C ALA A 695 -5.86 15.16 9.00
N LEU A 696 -5.05 14.18 8.65
CA LEU A 696 -5.49 12.86 8.21
C LEU A 696 -4.83 11.77 9.02
N TRP A 697 -5.62 10.77 9.37
CA TRP A 697 -5.15 9.59 10.09
C TRP A 697 -5.58 8.35 9.34
N VAL A 698 -4.83 7.27 9.49
CA VAL A 698 -5.21 5.96 8.92
C VAL A 698 -5.36 4.99 10.08
N VAL A 699 -6.56 4.44 10.22
CA VAL A 699 -6.96 3.58 11.34
C VAL A 699 -7.40 2.20 10.86
N ASP A 700 -7.54 1.26 11.79
CA ASP A 700 -8.11 -0.03 11.50
C ASP A 700 -9.56 0.15 11.03
N GLU A 701 -9.93 -0.60 9.99
CA GLU A 701 -11.24 -0.50 9.35
C GLU A 701 -12.39 -0.91 10.27
N ARG A 702 -12.13 -1.87 11.16
CA ARG A 702 -13.11 -2.39 12.10
C ARG A 702 -13.09 -1.63 13.42
N ASP A 703 -11.97 -1.03 13.79
CA ASP A 703 -11.81 -0.27 15.03
C ASP A 703 -11.03 1.04 14.85
N ALA A 704 -11.76 2.15 14.78
CA ALA A 704 -11.18 3.49 14.68
C ALA A 704 -10.32 3.90 15.91
N ASN A 705 -10.34 3.12 17.00
CA ASN A 705 -9.46 3.31 18.16
C ASN A 705 -8.07 2.68 17.98
N LYS A 706 -7.75 2.15 16.80
CA LYS A 706 -6.43 1.59 16.50
C LYS A 706 -5.86 2.27 15.25
N LEU A 707 -4.72 2.97 15.40
CA LEU A 707 -3.92 3.40 14.24
C LEU A 707 -3.32 2.16 13.57
N VAL A 708 -3.10 2.25 12.25
CA VAL A 708 -2.34 1.24 11.51
C VAL A 708 -0.93 1.75 11.20
N PRO A 709 0.08 0.87 11.04
CA PRO A 709 1.44 1.30 10.71
C PRO A 709 1.56 2.07 9.38
N ILE A 710 2.64 2.83 9.20
CA ILE A 710 2.91 3.48 7.91
C ILE A 710 3.11 2.39 6.82
N GLY A 711 2.51 2.58 5.65
CA GLY A 711 2.55 1.64 4.54
C GLY A 711 1.47 0.56 4.55
N THR A 712 0.69 0.42 5.63
CA THR A 712 -0.42 -0.54 5.70
C THR A 712 -1.76 0.12 5.37
N VAL A 713 -2.70 -0.68 4.88
CA VAL A 713 -4.02 -0.18 4.47
C VAL A 713 -4.91 -0.02 5.70
N GLY A 714 -5.66 1.07 5.79
CA GLY A 714 -6.65 1.33 6.82
C GLY A 714 -7.69 2.35 6.36
N GLU A 715 -8.70 2.62 7.20
CA GLU A 715 -9.69 3.65 6.94
C GLU A 715 -9.06 5.04 7.15
N ILE A 716 -9.27 5.94 6.20
CA ILE A 716 -8.84 7.34 6.30
C ILE A 716 -9.82 8.09 7.20
N LEU A 717 -9.31 8.75 8.24
CA LEU A 717 -10.05 9.72 9.04
C LEU A 717 -9.62 11.14 8.70
N VAL A 718 -10.57 12.07 8.70
CA VAL A 718 -10.30 13.50 8.52
C VAL A 718 -10.56 14.24 9.82
N GLU A 719 -9.55 14.90 10.36
CA GLU A 719 -9.65 15.72 11.57
C GLU A 719 -9.55 17.21 11.21
N GLY A 720 -10.40 18.03 11.81
CA GLY A 720 -10.18 19.48 11.84
C GLY A 720 -11.44 20.30 11.59
N THR A 721 -11.24 21.60 11.43
CA THR A 721 -12.31 22.60 11.25
C THR A 721 -13.12 22.37 9.98
N THR A 722 -12.52 21.74 8.97
CA THR A 722 -13.18 21.44 7.68
C THR A 722 -14.25 20.36 7.80
N VAL A 723 -14.30 19.61 8.91
CA VAL A 723 -15.31 18.58 9.17
C VAL A 723 -16.69 19.22 9.38
N ALA A 724 -17.66 18.77 8.59
CA ALA A 724 -19.06 19.20 8.59
C ALA A 724 -19.71 19.04 9.97
N ARG A 725 -20.84 19.75 10.16
CA ARG A 725 -21.54 19.78 11.45
C ARG A 725 -22.12 18.42 11.80
N CYS A 726 -22.90 17.87 10.88
CA CYS A 726 -23.63 16.61 11.01
C CYS A 726 -24.37 16.26 9.71
N TYR A 727 -25.06 15.13 9.71
CA TYR A 727 -26.12 14.85 8.74
C TYR A 727 -27.47 15.43 9.21
N LEU A 728 -28.23 16.00 8.27
CA LEU A 728 -29.54 16.59 8.49
C LEU A 728 -30.56 15.54 8.95
N ASP A 729 -31.09 15.77 10.16
CA ASP A 729 -32.10 14.95 10.83
C ASP A 729 -31.73 13.45 10.96
N ASP A 730 -30.43 13.13 11.02
CA ASP A 730 -29.93 11.76 11.14
C ASP A 730 -28.87 11.67 12.25
N LYS A 731 -29.33 11.59 13.50
CA LYS A 731 -28.46 11.59 14.70
C LYS A 731 -27.62 10.33 14.80
N GLU A 732 -28.17 9.17 14.45
CA GLU A 732 -27.49 7.88 14.53
C GLU A 732 -26.32 7.83 13.55
N LYS A 733 -26.57 8.14 12.27
CA LYS A 733 -25.49 8.19 11.29
C LYS A 733 -24.49 9.31 11.57
N THR A 734 -24.95 10.41 12.18
CA THR A 734 -24.04 11.48 12.62
C THR A 734 -23.08 10.95 13.69
N ALA A 735 -23.59 10.29 14.72
CA ALA A 735 -22.74 9.76 15.80
C ALA A 735 -21.77 8.67 15.31
N SER A 736 -22.17 7.86 14.30
CA SER A 736 -21.31 6.82 13.75
C SER A 736 -20.20 7.36 12.83
N ALA A 737 -20.46 8.47 12.11
CA ALA A 737 -19.52 9.02 11.13
C ALA A 737 -18.68 10.18 11.68
N PHE A 738 -19.22 11.01 12.58
CA PHE A 738 -18.54 12.16 13.18
C PHE A 738 -18.18 11.83 14.62
N ILE A 739 -16.96 11.34 14.82
CA ILE A 739 -16.48 10.82 16.10
C ILE A 739 -15.65 11.86 16.86
N THR A 740 -15.57 11.68 18.17
CA THR A 740 -14.60 12.39 19.01
C THR A 740 -13.21 11.79 18.85
N PRO A 741 -12.13 12.54 19.17
CA PRO A 741 -10.77 12.04 19.07
C PRO A 741 -10.59 10.73 19.86
N PRO A 742 -10.13 9.63 19.21
CA PRO A 742 -9.89 8.36 19.90
C PRO A 742 -8.69 8.43 20.88
N PRO A 743 -8.47 7.40 21.72
CA PRO A 743 -7.40 7.39 22.72
C PRO A 743 -5.98 7.55 22.18
N TRP A 744 -5.73 7.20 20.91
CA TRP A 744 -4.43 7.37 20.27
C TRP A 744 -4.17 8.78 19.77
N ALA A 745 -5.20 9.64 19.70
CA ALA A 745 -5.11 10.96 19.10
C ALA A 745 -4.18 11.87 19.92
N PRO A 746 -3.38 12.73 19.27
CA PRO A 746 -2.55 13.70 19.96
C PRO A 746 -3.39 14.62 20.86
N THR A 747 -2.79 15.14 21.94
CA THR A 747 -3.48 16.08 22.85
C THR A 747 -4.03 17.32 22.13
N GLN A 748 -3.38 17.73 21.03
CA GLN A 748 -3.80 18.85 20.19
C GLN A 748 -5.13 18.60 19.46
N SER A 749 -5.52 17.33 19.30
CA SER A 749 -6.77 16.93 18.68
C SER A 749 -7.95 17.04 19.65
N MET A 750 -7.71 17.18 20.96
CA MET A 750 -8.77 17.25 21.97
C MET A 750 -9.70 18.44 21.72
N GLY A 751 -11.01 18.18 21.70
CA GLY A 751 -12.03 19.18 21.40
C GLY A 751 -12.32 19.38 19.90
N ARG A 752 -11.58 18.72 19.00
CA ARG A 752 -11.88 18.66 17.57
C ARG A 752 -12.78 17.47 17.23
N ARG A 753 -13.38 17.49 16.04
CA ARG A 753 -14.13 16.35 15.48
C ARG A 753 -13.28 15.63 14.44
N MET A 754 -13.51 14.33 14.33
CA MET A 754 -12.99 13.49 13.26
C MET A 754 -14.14 12.90 12.45
N PHE A 755 -13.94 12.76 11.14
CA PHE A 755 -14.89 12.16 10.24
C PHE A 755 -14.36 10.84 9.70
N ARG A 756 -15.16 9.77 9.87
CA ARG A 756 -14.95 8.44 9.29
C ARG A 756 -15.40 8.44 7.84
N THR A 757 -14.46 8.28 6.93
CA THR A 757 -14.69 8.52 5.50
C THR A 757 -15.21 7.30 4.75
N GLY A 758 -15.08 6.09 5.32
CA GLY A 758 -15.27 4.81 4.62
C GLY A 758 -14.28 4.57 3.46
N ALA A 759 -13.32 5.47 3.28
CA ALA A 759 -12.29 5.35 2.25
C ALA A 759 -11.07 4.64 2.81
N MET A 760 -10.55 3.69 2.04
CA MET A 760 -9.37 2.92 2.39
C MET A 760 -8.14 3.55 1.76
N GLY A 761 -7.09 3.71 2.56
CA GLY A 761 -5.82 4.27 2.10
C GLY A 761 -4.64 3.82 2.95
N LYS A 762 -3.44 4.22 2.53
CA LYS A 762 -2.20 3.99 3.28
C LYS A 762 -1.27 5.18 3.15
N PHE A 763 -0.50 5.45 4.20
CA PHE A 763 0.58 6.44 4.12
C PHE A 763 1.75 5.90 3.30
N CYS A 764 2.25 6.74 2.39
CA CYS A 764 3.55 6.60 1.77
C CYS A 764 4.67 7.04 2.72
N PRO A 765 5.93 6.64 2.46
CA PRO A 765 7.07 7.06 3.27
C PRO A 765 7.28 8.58 3.40
N ASP A 766 6.77 9.38 2.46
CA ASP A 766 6.87 10.85 2.44
C ASP A 766 5.69 11.58 3.12
N GLY A 767 4.69 10.84 3.62
CA GLY A 767 3.49 11.39 4.24
C GLY A 767 2.34 11.69 3.28
N SER A 768 2.52 11.46 1.97
CA SER A 768 1.40 11.39 1.04
C SER A 768 0.53 10.15 1.31
N ILE A 769 -0.73 10.19 0.90
CA ILE A 769 -1.64 9.04 1.05
C ILE A 769 -1.92 8.43 -0.32
N LEU A 770 -1.85 7.10 -0.41
CA LEU A 770 -2.38 6.32 -1.53
C LEU A 770 -3.82 5.92 -1.23
N TYR A 771 -4.71 6.22 -2.16
CA TYR A 771 -6.09 5.75 -2.10
C TYR A 771 -6.17 4.31 -2.64
N VAL A 772 -6.76 3.41 -1.86
CA VAL A 772 -6.88 1.98 -2.21
C VAL A 772 -8.29 1.64 -2.68
N GLY A 773 -9.32 2.24 -2.08
CA GLY A 773 -10.71 1.94 -2.42
C GLY A 773 -11.69 2.35 -1.33
N ARG A 774 -12.81 1.64 -1.23
CA ARG A 774 -13.82 1.81 -0.18
C ARG A 774 -14.10 0.48 0.50
N SER A 775 -14.44 0.54 1.78
CA SER A 775 -14.86 -0.62 2.56
C SER A 775 -16.36 -0.92 2.43
N ASP A 776 -17.14 0.04 1.93
CA ASP A 776 -18.59 -0.05 1.78
C ASP A 776 -19.04 -0.20 0.30
N SER A 777 -20.35 -0.35 0.10
CA SER A 777 -21.01 -0.53 -1.20
C SER A 777 -21.08 0.74 -2.05
N GLN A 778 -20.45 1.84 -1.60
CA GLN A 778 -20.43 3.09 -2.32
C GLN A 778 -19.41 3.04 -3.45
N VAL A 779 -19.81 3.51 -4.64
CA VAL A 779 -18.97 3.54 -5.84
C VAL A 779 -18.91 4.94 -6.44
N LYS A 780 -17.92 5.16 -7.30
CA LYS A 780 -17.85 6.36 -8.13
C LYS A 780 -17.80 5.98 -9.60
N ILE A 781 -18.68 6.59 -10.39
CA ILE A 781 -18.76 6.38 -11.84
C ILE A 781 -18.69 7.77 -12.49
N SER A 782 -17.64 8.02 -13.27
CA SER A 782 -17.39 9.32 -13.90
C SER A 782 -17.33 10.48 -12.88
N GLY A 783 -16.74 10.22 -11.72
CA GLY A 783 -16.61 11.17 -10.61
C GLY A 783 -17.90 11.40 -9.79
N GLN A 784 -19.01 10.76 -10.15
CA GLN A 784 -20.29 10.85 -9.42
C GLN A 784 -20.38 9.78 -8.33
N ARG A 785 -20.83 10.17 -7.14
CA ARG A 785 -21.02 9.26 -5.99
C ARG A 785 -22.35 8.52 -6.14
N PHE A 786 -22.30 7.19 -6.08
CA PHE A 786 -23.46 6.31 -6.04
C PHE A 786 -23.36 5.36 -4.84
N GLU A 787 -24.51 4.98 -4.31
CA GLU A 787 -24.64 3.91 -3.32
C GLU A 787 -25.37 2.77 -4.02
N LEU A 788 -24.73 1.60 -4.18
CA LEU A 788 -25.34 0.50 -4.94
C LEU A 788 -26.67 0.04 -4.30
N GLU A 789 -26.73 0.06 -2.96
CA GLU A 789 -27.94 -0.24 -2.19
C GLU A 789 -29.11 0.72 -2.49
N GLU A 790 -28.85 1.97 -2.90
CA GLU A 790 -29.92 2.91 -3.29
C GLU A 790 -30.59 2.45 -4.59
N VAL A 791 -29.79 1.98 -5.56
CA VAL A 791 -30.29 1.40 -6.82
C VAL A 791 -31.05 0.10 -6.56
N GLU A 792 -30.50 -0.78 -5.72
CA GLU A 792 -31.14 -2.04 -5.33
C GLU A 792 -32.50 -1.81 -4.68
N LYS A 793 -32.59 -0.86 -3.73
CA LYS A 793 -33.87 -0.51 -3.08
C LYS A 793 -34.86 0.10 -4.05
N ALA A 794 -34.42 0.98 -4.95
CA ALA A 794 -35.27 1.55 -5.97
C ALA A 794 -35.86 0.47 -6.89
N LEU A 795 -35.04 -0.50 -7.32
CA LEU A 795 -35.50 -1.64 -8.11
C LEU A 795 -36.47 -2.54 -7.33
N CYS A 796 -36.15 -2.87 -6.07
CA CYS A 796 -37.02 -3.66 -5.18
C CYS A 796 -38.35 -2.96 -4.84
N SER A 797 -38.47 -1.64 -5.05
CA SER A 797 -39.74 -0.93 -4.87
C SER A 797 -40.76 -1.21 -5.99
N HIS A 798 -40.32 -1.81 -7.11
CA HIS A 798 -41.19 -2.16 -8.22
C HIS A 798 -41.98 -3.47 -7.93
N PRO A 799 -43.32 -3.50 -8.08
CA PRO A 799 -44.14 -4.66 -7.68
C PRO A 799 -43.80 -6.00 -8.34
N LEU A 800 -43.14 -5.96 -9.51
CA LEU A 800 -42.71 -7.16 -10.25
C LEU A 800 -41.30 -7.64 -9.90
N VAL A 801 -40.55 -6.93 -9.06
CA VAL A 801 -39.16 -7.25 -8.70
C VAL A 801 -39.13 -7.90 -7.32
N GLN A 802 -38.76 -9.18 -7.27
CA GLN A 802 -38.69 -9.95 -6.01
C GLN A 802 -37.40 -9.69 -5.22
N ALA A 803 -36.29 -9.45 -5.93
CA ALA A 803 -34.99 -9.08 -5.38
C ALA A 803 -34.16 -8.39 -6.47
N ALA A 804 -33.25 -7.50 -6.08
CA ALA A 804 -32.31 -6.82 -6.96
C ALA A 804 -30.93 -6.75 -6.31
N PHE A 805 -29.88 -6.84 -7.12
CA PHE A 805 -28.48 -6.66 -6.74
C PHE A 805 -27.78 -5.79 -7.78
N ALA A 806 -26.96 -4.85 -7.34
CA ALA A 806 -26.21 -3.93 -8.20
C ALA A 806 -24.71 -4.11 -7.98
N THR A 807 -23.94 -4.19 -9.08
CA THR A 807 -22.48 -4.25 -9.04
C THR A 807 -21.88 -3.44 -10.19
N VAL A 808 -20.67 -2.94 -10.01
CA VAL A 808 -19.92 -2.23 -11.06
C VAL A 808 -18.93 -3.21 -11.68
N ARG A 809 -19.07 -3.42 -12.99
CA ARG A 809 -18.09 -4.18 -13.78
C ARG A 809 -17.15 -3.19 -14.46
N LEU A 810 -15.86 -3.30 -14.20
CA LEU A 810 -14.85 -2.63 -14.99
C LEU A 810 -14.64 -3.46 -16.25
N ASP A 811 -14.90 -2.88 -17.43
CA ASP A 811 -14.49 -3.50 -18.68
C ASP A 811 -12.95 -3.48 -18.71
N SER A 812 -12.34 -4.63 -18.42
CA SER A 812 -10.95 -4.86 -18.78
C SER A 812 -10.87 -4.79 -20.30
N GLY A 813 -10.23 -3.76 -20.84
CA GLY A 813 -10.02 -3.62 -22.27
C GLY A 813 -9.50 -4.93 -22.87
N ASN A 814 -10.22 -5.43 -23.88
CA ASN A 814 -9.93 -6.54 -24.79
C ASN A 814 -9.07 -7.70 -24.25
N GLU A 815 -9.75 -8.77 -23.80
CA GLU A 815 -9.22 -10.15 -23.84
C GLU A 815 -9.37 -10.82 -25.22
N ASN A 816 -9.66 -10.07 -26.29
CA ASN A 816 -9.59 -10.56 -27.67
C ASN A 816 -9.16 -9.42 -28.60
N ASP A 817 -7.85 -9.32 -28.86
CA ASP A 817 -7.25 -9.05 -30.18
C ASP A 817 -5.72 -9.24 -30.12
#